data_AF-A0A1M6CDT2-F1
#
_entry.id   AF-A0A1M6CDT2-F1
#
_cell.length_a   1.000
_cell.length_b   1.000
_cell.length_c   1.000
_cell.angle_alpha   90.00
_cell.angle_beta   90.00
_cell.angle_gamma   90.00
#
_symmetry.space_group_name_H-M   'P 1'
#
loop_
_entity.id
_entity.type
_entity.pdbx_description
1 polymer ?
#
loop_
_entity_poly.entity_id
_entity_poly.type
_entity_poly.pdbx_seq_one_letter_code
_entity_poly.pdbx_strand_id
1 'polypeptide(L)'
;MKKNILCLLIVFSILGSYQVKGQSIDGSMLPEYELRFPNLASSWDEGIPLGNATVGALVWQKEGKLRMSLDRADLWDLRPMENLNFEDYDFNWVYEQWKNNTYKNVQDKYDVPYDHSPAPSKIPGGALEFDVSSLGEIASVTLELKTATCEVRWKNGVVLKTFVHATEPIGWYRFENLKNPIPPILVPPAYVTAKESGAEDPVTGQDLRRLEYEAGKVTQKGNTITYNQKGWKEFNFQVYTKWEEGADYLEGSWSISSQKTAEEIVTPAEEVLAASSSKGMENSKGSHISWWNNFWKQSSVSIPDPILQNQWYMEMYKLGSAARKGAPPISLQSVWTADNGKLPPWKGDFHHDLNTQLSYWPTYSGNHLELEEGFIDWLLKYKSTFKKYTKDYYGTSGLNVPGVTTLTGDPMGGWIQYSFGPTVGAWLGQHLYLHWRYSMDREFLKNHAYPWIKEVAQHFNELSVIGTDGKRKLPISSSPEVHNNSRDAWFEKTTNFDLALVRWTYAHAAELALELGYKKEARQWKNILKKWPDFAVDESGLMLTPDAQFDQSHRHFSHLMAIHPLGLIDVSKGEADKGIIDKTIRNLEKTGSSAWTGYSFSWLGNIKARAFDGEGAAKALTDFATSFVLPNSFHANGDQSGTGKSNFTYRPFTLEGNFAFAAGIQEMLLQSHTGTVHIFPAVPSHWETVGFRKLRTEGAFLVSAKKEAGQMKTVKITAEKGGELRLKNPFKTKDINIHGNKLKWQDDILIWNSNPGEILELSLYK
;
A
#
# COMPACT_ATOMS: atom_id res chain seq x y z
N MET A 1 -55.85 11.75 7.85
CA MET A 1 -54.93 11.35 8.94
C MET A 1 -54.24 10.08 8.48
N LYS A 2 -52.92 9.93 8.29
CA LYS A 2 -51.73 10.72 8.61
C LYS A 2 -50.81 10.68 7.36
N LYS A 3 -50.16 11.80 7.04
CA LYS A 3 -49.08 11.89 6.04
C LYS A 3 -47.77 11.50 6.72
N ASN A 4 -47.02 10.57 6.13
CA ASN A 4 -45.64 10.28 6.53
C ASN A 4 -44.72 11.36 5.97
N ILE A 5 -44.00 12.02 6.87
CA ILE A 5 -43.00 13.03 6.59
C ILE A 5 -41.67 12.31 6.34
N LEU A 6 -41.14 12.47 5.13
CA LEU A 6 -39.80 12.06 4.73
C LEU A 6 -38.83 13.13 5.23
N CYS A 7 -38.04 12.83 6.27
CA CYS A 7 -36.94 13.70 6.69
C CYS A 7 -35.75 13.49 5.73
N LEU A 8 -35.54 14.44 4.82
CA LEU A 8 -34.29 14.60 4.09
C LEU A 8 -33.22 15.09 5.08
N LEU A 9 -32.25 14.22 5.40
CA LEU A 9 -30.99 14.64 6.00
C LEU A 9 -30.07 15.12 4.85
N ILE A 10 -30.03 16.43 4.66
CA ILE A 10 -29.07 17.08 3.76
C ILE A 10 -27.73 17.12 4.50
N VAL A 11 -26.80 16.26 4.09
CA VAL A 11 -25.40 16.31 4.51
C VAL A 11 -24.77 17.52 3.81
N PHE A 12 -24.57 18.61 4.55
CA PHE A 12 -23.76 19.74 4.07
C PHE A 12 -22.29 19.31 4.03
N SER A 13 -21.76 19.13 2.82
CA SER A 13 -20.33 19.12 2.57
C SER A 13 -19.78 20.49 2.97
N ILE A 14 -19.17 20.60 4.16
CA ILE A 14 -18.50 21.83 4.58
C ILE A 14 -17.21 21.94 3.77
N LEU A 15 -17.30 22.60 2.61
CA LEU A 15 -16.15 23.16 1.92
C LEU A 15 -15.55 24.24 2.82
N GLY A 16 -14.51 23.89 3.57
CA GLY A 16 -13.69 24.88 4.26
C GLY A 16 -13.14 25.88 3.25
N SER A 17 -13.45 27.15 3.44
CA SER A 17 -12.95 28.25 2.62
C SER A 17 -11.44 28.41 2.84
N TYR A 18 -10.62 27.97 1.89
CA TYR A 18 -9.17 28.24 1.86
C TYR A 18 -8.87 29.42 0.93
N GLN A 19 -8.27 30.48 1.49
CA GLN A 19 -7.59 31.50 0.68
C GLN A 19 -6.21 30.98 0.30
N VAL A 20 -6.03 30.57 -0.95
CA VAL A 20 -4.73 30.16 -1.49
C VAL A 20 -3.98 31.41 -1.96
N LYS A 21 -2.91 31.79 -1.24
CA LYS A 21 -1.83 32.60 -1.84
C LYS A 21 -1.05 31.67 -2.76
N GLY A 22 -0.83 32.05 -4.02
CA GLY A 22 -0.05 31.26 -4.97
C GLY A 22 1.32 30.91 -4.39
N GLN A 23 1.58 29.62 -4.18
CA GLN A 23 2.85 29.12 -3.69
C GLN A 23 3.91 29.26 -4.80
N SER A 24 5.07 29.83 -4.44
CA SER A 24 6.25 29.77 -5.28
C SER A 24 6.87 28.38 -5.23
N ILE A 25 7.12 27.76 -6.39
CA ILE A 25 7.75 26.43 -6.54
C ILE A 25 9.21 26.40 -6.02
N ASP A 26 9.82 27.56 -5.77
CA ASP A 26 11.13 27.69 -5.11
C ASP A 26 11.06 27.65 -3.57
N GLY A 27 9.88 27.39 -3.00
CA GLY A 27 9.60 27.31 -1.57
C GLY A 27 10.11 26.04 -0.86
N SER A 28 9.84 25.95 0.45
CA SER A 28 10.28 24.83 1.29
C SER A 28 9.70 23.49 0.78
N MET A 29 10.46 22.39 0.82
CA MET A 29 9.95 21.04 0.47
C MET A 29 8.98 20.47 1.53
N LEU A 30 8.65 21.24 2.55
CA LEU A 30 7.80 20.77 3.63
C LEU A 30 6.34 21.00 3.22
N PRO A 31 5.45 20.05 3.54
CA PRO A 31 4.03 20.23 3.27
C PRO A 31 3.50 21.43 4.05
N GLU A 32 2.74 22.29 3.37
CA GLU A 32 1.94 23.35 4.01
C GLU A 32 0.53 22.87 4.39
N TYR A 33 0.14 21.68 3.91
CA TYR A 33 -1.17 21.11 4.21
C TYR A 33 -1.21 20.54 5.63
N GLU A 34 -2.28 20.89 6.35
CA GLU A 34 -2.64 20.34 7.65
C GLU A 34 -4.07 19.78 7.57
N LEU A 35 -4.29 18.65 8.21
CA LEU A 35 -5.62 18.07 8.33
C LEU A 35 -6.29 18.65 9.58
N ARG A 36 -7.44 19.30 9.44
CA ARG A 36 -8.10 20.02 10.55
C ARG A 36 -9.58 19.70 10.66
N PHE A 37 -10.02 19.40 11.88
CA PHE A 37 -11.41 19.13 12.22
C PHE A 37 -11.89 20.02 13.38
N PRO A 38 -13.21 20.29 13.47
CA PRO A 38 -13.77 21.02 14.58
C PRO A 38 -13.91 20.18 15.87
N ASN A 39 -13.95 18.86 15.75
CA ASN A 39 -14.15 17.92 16.86
C ASN A 39 -13.31 16.65 16.65
N LEU A 40 -13.15 15.85 17.70
CA LEU A 40 -12.65 14.49 17.58
C LEU A 40 -13.64 13.63 16.79
N ALA A 41 -13.12 12.67 16.02
CA ALA A 41 -13.93 11.69 15.33
C ALA A 41 -14.75 10.83 16.31
N SER A 42 -15.99 10.51 15.95
CA SER A 42 -16.87 9.63 16.76
C SER A 42 -16.70 8.14 16.46
N SER A 43 -15.89 7.79 15.47
CA SER A 43 -15.55 6.41 15.10
C SER A 43 -14.05 6.25 14.92
N TRP A 44 -13.56 5.05 15.19
CA TRP A 44 -12.13 4.73 15.15
C TRP A 44 -11.53 4.86 13.75
N ASP A 45 -12.29 4.51 12.71
CA ASP A 45 -11.89 4.57 11.30
C ASP A 45 -11.79 6.00 10.75
N GLU A 46 -12.26 7.01 11.50
CA GLU A 46 -12.07 8.44 11.22
C GLU A 46 -11.06 9.11 12.17
N GLY A 47 -10.49 8.36 13.11
CA GLY A 47 -9.50 8.88 14.06
C GLY A 47 -8.25 9.42 13.38
N ILE A 48 -7.54 10.34 14.03
CA ILE A 48 -6.27 10.86 13.52
C ILE A 48 -5.23 9.73 13.53
N PRO A 49 -4.70 9.30 12.37
CA PRO A 49 -3.72 8.24 12.32
C PRO A 49 -2.34 8.78 12.66
N LEU A 50 -1.66 8.11 13.59
CA LEU A 50 -0.26 8.34 13.93
C LEU A 50 0.48 7.01 13.87
N GLY A 51 1.72 6.98 13.41
CA GLY A 51 2.48 5.73 13.34
C GLY A 51 3.90 5.87 12.83
N ASN A 52 4.69 4.81 13.01
CA ASN A 52 6.08 4.70 12.54
C ASN A 52 6.40 3.33 11.92
N ALA A 53 5.39 2.65 11.37
CA ALA A 53 5.40 1.28 10.83
C ALA A 53 5.56 0.16 11.86
N THR A 54 6.08 0.45 13.05
CA THR A 54 6.18 -0.54 14.14
C THR A 54 5.00 -0.42 15.08
N VAL A 55 4.78 0.77 15.65
CA VAL A 55 3.63 1.07 16.52
C VAL A 55 2.79 2.19 15.90
N GLY A 56 1.51 2.21 16.24
CA GLY A 56 0.57 3.20 15.76
C GLY A 56 -0.49 3.57 16.79
N ALA A 57 -1.11 4.72 16.57
CA ALA A 57 -2.29 5.13 17.31
C ALA A 57 -3.34 5.79 16.43
N LEU A 58 -4.61 5.66 16.83
CA LEU A 58 -5.74 6.44 16.32
C LEU A 58 -6.26 7.33 17.44
N VAL A 59 -6.32 8.65 17.22
CA VAL A 59 -6.87 9.62 18.19
C VAL A 59 -8.30 9.97 17.80
N TRP A 60 -9.25 9.62 18.66
CA TRP A 60 -10.69 9.80 18.43
C TRP A 60 -11.47 9.90 19.74
N GLN A 61 -12.80 9.94 19.69
CA GLN A 61 -13.68 10.03 20.85
C GLN A 61 -14.59 8.81 20.97
N LYS A 62 -14.61 8.20 22.15
CA LYS A 62 -15.52 7.11 22.50
C LYS A 62 -16.25 7.42 23.80
N GLU A 63 -17.59 7.44 23.77
CA GLU A 63 -18.43 7.64 24.96
C GLU A 63 -18.02 8.88 25.80
N GLY A 64 -17.71 9.99 25.13
CA GLY A 64 -17.32 11.25 25.79
C GLY A 64 -15.84 11.34 26.18
N LYS A 65 -15.07 10.25 26.08
CA LYS A 65 -13.63 10.21 26.41
C LYS A 65 -12.78 10.38 25.17
N LEU A 66 -11.61 11.00 25.33
CA LEU A 66 -10.57 10.96 24.31
C LEU A 66 -9.92 9.58 24.36
N ARG A 67 -9.85 8.91 23.21
CA ARG A 67 -9.33 7.56 23.07
C ARG A 67 -8.16 7.56 22.08
N MET A 68 -7.06 6.94 22.51
CA MET A 68 -5.93 6.58 21.67
C MET A 68 -5.93 5.06 21.50
N SER A 69 -6.47 4.56 20.39
CA SER A 69 -6.34 3.13 20.05
C SER A 69 -4.88 2.84 19.78
N LEU A 70 -4.28 1.84 20.43
CA LEU A 70 -2.86 1.52 20.33
C LEU A 70 -2.67 0.17 19.64
N ASP A 71 -1.69 0.11 18.74
CA ASP A 71 -1.44 -1.07 17.94
C ASP A 71 0.04 -1.21 17.57
N ARG A 72 0.44 -2.41 17.17
CA ARG A 72 1.79 -2.74 16.72
C ARG A 72 1.72 -3.75 15.55
N ALA A 73 2.56 -3.55 14.54
CA ALA A 73 2.44 -4.23 13.24
C ALA A 73 2.60 -5.77 13.32
N ASP A 74 3.34 -6.28 14.31
CA ASP A 74 3.62 -7.70 14.52
C ASP A 74 2.78 -8.34 15.66
N LEU A 75 1.69 -7.69 16.09
CA LEU A 75 0.66 -8.35 16.92
C LEU A 75 -0.22 -9.26 16.07
N TRP A 76 0.09 -10.56 16.09
CA TRP A 76 -0.61 -11.57 15.30
C TRP A 76 -0.87 -12.82 16.13
N ASP A 77 -2.07 -13.38 16.00
CA ASP A 77 -2.31 -14.79 16.31
C ASP A 77 -1.82 -15.62 15.11
N LEU A 78 -0.77 -16.42 15.31
CA LEU A 78 -0.18 -17.29 14.29
C LEU A 78 -0.62 -18.75 14.43
N ARG A 79 -1.74 -19.01 15.12
CA ARG A 79 -2.35 -20.35 15.18
C ARG A 79 -2.55 -20.87 13.75
N PRO A 80 -1.97 -22.05 13.43
CA PRO A 80 -2.00 -22.57 12.08
C PRO A 80 -3.42 -22.95 11.69
N MET A 81 -3.69 -22.89 10.39
CA MET A 81 -4.91 -23.43 9.83
C MET A 81 -4.85 -24.96 9.84
N GLU A 82 -5.55 -25.59 10.78
CA GLU A 82 -5.49 -27.03 11.07
C GLU A 82 -5.79 -27.93 9.85
N ASN A 83 -6.48 -27.39 8.85
CA ASN A 83 -6.97 -28.16 7.71
C ASN A 83 -6.11 -28.05 6.44
N LEU A 84 -5.00 -27.29 6.44
CA LEU A 84 -4.12 -27.20 5.27
C LEU A 84 -3.18 -28.43 5.16
N ASN A 85 -3.69 -29.54 4.62
CA ASN A 85 -2.89 -30.73 4.32
C ASN A 85 -2.58 -30.82 2.82
N PHE A 86 -1.38 -30.42 2.40
CA PHE A 86 -0.98 -30.50 1.00
C PHE A 86 -0.53 -31.90 0.54
N GLU A 87 -0.39 -32.88 1.44
CA GLU A 87 -0.13 -34.26 1.02
C GLU A 87 -1.34 -34.87 0.30
N ASP A 88 -2.55 -34.51 0.75
CA ASP A 88 -3.82 -35.01 0.20
C ASP A 88 -4.51 -34.00 -0.73
N TYR A 89 -4.27 -32.71 -0.52
CA TYR A 89 -4.99 -31.61 -1.16
C TYR A 89 -3.97 -30.62 -1.75
N ASP A 90 -3.26 -31.04 -2.79
CA ASP A 90 -2.34 -30.21 -3.57
C ASP A 90 -3.05 -29.53 -4.77
N PHE A 91 -2.31 -28.80 -5.58
CA PHE A 91 -2.83 -28.15 -6.79
C PHE A 91 -3.37 -29.15 -7.81
N ASN A 92 -2.80 -30.36 -7.90
CA ASN A 92 -3.29 -31.39 -8.80
C ASN A 92 -4.65 -31.94 -8.34
N TRP A 93 -4.86 -32.10 -7.03
CA TRP A 93 -6.16 -32.43 -6.48
C TRP A 93 -7.21 -31.37 -6.84
N VAL A 94 -6.88 -30.07 -6.70
CA VAL A 94 -7.75 -28.97 -7.11
C VAL A 94 -8.10 -29.04 -8.59
N TYR A 95 -7.09 -29.27 -9.44
CA TYR A 95 -7.28 -29.44 -10.87
C TYR A 95 -8.26 -30.58 -11.19
N GLU A 96 -8.13 -31.73 -10.52
CA GLU A 96 -9.04 -32.86 -10.71
C GLU A 96 -10.46 -32.55 -10.18
N GLN A 97 -10.62 -31.80 -9.08
CA GLN A 97 -11.95 -31.37 -8.63
C GLN A 97 -12.62 -30.41 -9.63
N TRP A 98 -11.86 -29.46 -10.18
CA TRP A 98 -12.34 -28.52 -11.20
C TRP A 98 -12.75 -29.25 -12.49
N LYS A 99 -11.90 -30.18 -12.94
CA LYS A 99 -12.10 -30.97 -14.16
C LYS A 99 -13.32 -31.90 -14.06
N ASN A 100 -13.53 -32.52 -12.89
CA ASN A 100 -14.64 -33.44 -12.65
C ASN A 100 -15.92 -32.75 -12.16
N ASN A 101 -15.96 -31.41 -12.15
CA ASN A 101 -17.10 -30.60 -11.71
C ASN A 101 -17.52 -30.88 -10.24
N THR A 102 -16.55 -31.16 -9.37
CA THR A 102 -16.73 -31.40 -7.93
C THR A 102 -16.10 -30.29 -7.08
N TYR A 103 -16.07 -29.06 -7.60
CA TYR A 103 -15.38 -27.92 -6.99
C TYR A 103 -15.86 -27.57 -5.57
N LYS A 104 -17.08 -27.96 -5.20
CA LYS A 104 -17.57 -27.84 -3.82
C LYS A 104 -16.63 -28.48 -2.79
N ASN A 105 -15.95 -29.57 -3.14
CA ASN A 105 -14.96 -30.21 -2.28
C ASN A 105 -13.78 -29.27 -1.97
N VAL A 106 -13.35 -28.47 -2.95
CA VAL A 106 -12.30 -27.47 -2.79
C VAL A 106 -12.74 -26.40 -1.80
N GLN A 107 -13.98 -25.93 -1.95
CA GLN A 107 -14.55 -24.90 -1.07
C GLN A 107 -14.67 -25.39 0.37
N ASP A 108 -15.16 -26.61 0.55
CA ASP A 108 -15.23 -27.26 1.86
C ASP A 108 -13.87 -27.45 2.51
N LYS A 109 -12.82 -27.59 1.71
CA LYS A 109 -11.47 -27.84 2.19
C LYS A 109 -10.71 -26.56 2.56
N TYR A 110 -10.84 -25.49 1.79
CA TYR A 110 -10.04 -24.27 1.98
C TYR A 110 -10.80 -23.06 2.49
N ASP A 111 -12.08 -22.91 2.10
CA ASP A 111 -12.86 -21.71 2.46
C ASP A 111 -13.51 -21.88 3.82
N VAL A 112 -14.20 -23.01 4.02
CA VAL A 112 -14.96 -23.28 5.25
C VAL A 112 -14.05 -23.21 6.49
N PRO A 113 -12.84 -23.81 6.51
CA PRO A 113 -11.92 -23.63 7.63
C PRO A 113 -11.46 -22.18 7.80
N TYR A 114 -11.16 -21.48 6.70
CA TYR A 114 -10.75 -20.07 6.75
C TYR A 114 -11.84 -19.19 7.36
N ASP A 115 -13.10 -19.38 6.95
CA ASP A 115 -14.26 -18.64 7.45
C ASP A 115 -14.60 -19.01 8.91
N HIS A 116 -14.45 -20.27 9.30
CA HIS A 116 -14.75 -20.70 10.68
C HIS A 116 -13.64 -20.42 11.68
N SER A 117 -12.38 -20.32 11.26
CA SER A 117 -11.26 -20.09 12.17
C SER A 117 -11.02 -18.59 12.38
N PRO A 118 -11.00 -18.09 13.63
CA PRO A 118 -10.68 -16.68 13.94
C PRO A 118 -9.18 -16.36 13.80
N ALA A 119 -8.35 -17.37 13.59
CA ALA A 119 -6.91 -17.25 13.41
C ALA A 119 -6.47 -18.06 12.17
N PRO A 120 -5.26 -17.82 11.61
CA PRO A 120 -4.34 -16.76 11.98
C PRO A 120 -4.88 -15.38 11.59
N SER A 121 -4.59 -14.36 12.39
CA SER A 121 -5.10 -12.99 12.18
C SER A 121 -4.19 -11.98 12.86
N LYS A 122 -4.11 -10.77 12.29
CA LYS A 122 -3.64 -9.60 13.05
C LYS A 122 -4.63 -9.31 14.19
N ILE A 123 -4.12 -8.79 15.31
CA ILE A 123 -4.91 -8.47 16.51
C ILE A 123 -4.59 -7.06 17.06
N PRO A 124 -5.53 -6.39 17.75
CA PRO A 124 -5.29 -5.07 18.34
C PRO A 124 -4.49 -5.12 19.65
N GLY A 125 -3.75 -4.05 19.96
CA GLY A 125 -2.94 -3.92 21.17
C GLY A 125 -3.70 -3.45 22.41
N GLY A 126 -4.57 -2.44 22.27
CA GLY A 126 -5.35 -1.88 23.39
C GLY A 126 -5.67 -0.41 23.16
N ALA A 127 -5.95 0.34 24.22
CA ALA A 127 -6.10 1.79 24.11
C ALA A 127 -5.75 2.52 25.41
N LEU A 128 -5.46 3.82 25.28
CA LEU A 128 -5.50 4.77 26.39
C LEU A 128 -6.77 5.61 26.28
N GLU A 129 -7.46 5.80 27.41
CA GLU A 129 -8.59 6.71 27.52
C GLU A 129 -8.29 7.83 28.52
N PHE A 130 -8.77 9.03 28.20
CA PHE A 130 -8.69 10.20 29.06
C PHE A 130 -10.10 10.77 29.25
N ASP A 131 -10.50 11.01 30.50
CA ASP A 131 -11.77 11.67 30.81
C ASP A 131 -11.67 13.17 30.54
N VAL A 132 -12.04 13.56 29.32
CA VAL A 132 -12.02 14.94 28.85
C VAL A 132 -13.36 15.66 29.03
N SER A 133 -14.33 15.03 29.70
CA SER A 133 -15.68 15.59 29.87
C SER A 133 -15.69 16.94 30.58
N SER A 134 -14.74 17.14 31.50
CA SER A 134 -14.56 18.39 32.26
C SER A 134 -13.89 19.53 31.48
N LEU A 135 -13.30 19.24 30.30
CA LEU A 135 -12.54 20.22 29.51
C LEU A 135 -13.44 21.11 28.62
N GLY A 136 -14.73 20.77 28.50
CA GLY A 136 -15.69 21.51 27.69
C GLY A 136 -15.53 21.29 26.20
N GLU A 137 -15.90 22.29 25.40
CA GLU A 137 -15.96 22.17 23.94
C GLU A 137 -14.57 22.22 23.28
N ILE A 138 -14.39 21.38 22.25
CA ILE A 138 -13.21 21.39 21.38
C ILE A 138 -13.27 22.62 20.46
N ALA A 139 -12.14 23.28 20.31
CA ALA A 139 -11.92 24.38 19.36
C ALA A 139 -11.35 23.88 18.03
N SER A 140 -10.43 22.91 18.07
CA SER A 140 -9.90 22.25 16.88
C SER A 140 -9.17 20.95 17.19
N VAL A 141 -9.13 20.05 16.21
CA VAL A 141 -8.23 18.91 16.11
C VAL A 141 -7.40 19.10 14.84
N THR A 142 -6.08 19.05 14.95
CA THR A 142 -5.17 19.29 13.82
C THR A 142 -4.11 18.20 13.77
N LEU A 143 -3.85 17.65 12.58
CA LEU A 143 -2.65 16.87 12.28
C LEU A 143 -1.74 17.68 11.34
N GLU A 144 -0.58 18.09 11.85
CA GLU A 144 0.45 18.79 11.07
C GLU A 144 1.36 17.76 10.36
N LEU A 145 1.26 17.64 9.04
CA LEU A 145 2.01 16.62 8.29
C LEU A 145 3.53 16.85 8.30
N LYS A 146 3.95 18.12 8.36
CA LYS A 146 5.36 18.52 8.41
C LYS A 146 6.07 17.94 9.63
N THR A 147 5.39 17.92 10.77
CA THR A 147 5.95 17.45 12.04
C THR A 147 5.41 16.09 12.44
N ALA A 148 4.35 15.59 11.80
CA ALA A 148 3.59 14.40 12.18
C ALA A 148 3.05 14.44 13.62
N THR A 149 2.62 15.63 14.06
CA THR A 149 2.06 15.84 15.39
C THR A 149 0.57 16.11 15.31
N CYS A 150 -0.19 15.54 16.24
CA CYS A 150 -1.60 15.82 16.44
C CYS A 150 -1.77 16.78 17.62
N GLU A 151 -2.61 17.80 17.43
CA GLU A 151 -3.01 18.74 18.45
C GLU A 151 -4.54 18.72 18.62
N VAL A 152 -5.02 18.60 19.87
CA VAL A 152 -6.43 18.85 20.21
C VAL A 152 -6.48 20.06 21.14
N ARG A 153 -7.26 21.07 20.76
CA ARG A 153 -7.38 22.33 21.49
C ARG A 153 -8.80 22.48 22.00
N TRP A 154 -8.97 22.78 23.28
CA TRP A 154 -10.25 23.11 23.89
C TRP A 154 -10.44 24.62 23.99
N LYS A 155 -11.70 25.08 23.98
CA LYS A 155 -12.04 26.52 24.06
C LYS A 155 -11.61 27.17 25.39
N ASN A 156 -11.44 26.37 26.44
CA ASN A 156 -10.95 26.84 27.75
C ASN A 156 -9.42 27.04 27.79
N GLY A 157 -8.70 26.75 26.69
CA GLY A 157 -7.26 26.92 26.57
C GLY A 157 -6.43 25.66 26.82
N VAL A 158 -7.04 24.54 27.22
CA VAL A 158 -6.34 23.26 27.34
C VAL A 158 -5.90 22.77 25.96
N VAL A 159 -4.72 22.18 25.87
CA VAL A 159 -4.16 21.64 24.63
C VAL A 159 -3.58 20.25 24.89
N LEU A 160 -3.97 19.26 24.10
CA LEU A 160 -3.26 17.99 23.95
C LEU A 160 -2.32 18.10 22.75
N LYS A 161 -1.06 17.73 22.93
CA LYS A 161 -0.11 17.44 21.86
C LYS A 161 0.27 15.96 21.91
N THR A 162 0.27 15.27 20.78
CA THR A 162 0.63 13.84 20.72
C THR A 162 1.26 13.47 19.40
N PHE A 163 2.22 12.54 19.45
CA PHE A 163 2.86 11.97 18.26
C PHE A 163 3.39 10.56 18.56
N VAL A 164 3.56 9.75 17.51
CA VAL A 164 4.36 8.52 17.56
C VAL A 164 5.77 8.84 17.08
N HIS A 165 6.79 8.56 17.89
CA HIS A 165 8.17 8.89 17.56
C HIS A 165 8.59 8.21 16.25
N ALA A 166 9.31 8.93 15.38
CA ALA A 166 9.49 8.48 14.00
C ALA A 166 10.39 7.24 13.85
N THR A 167 11.24 6.98 14.84
CA THR A 167 12.25 5.90 14.83
C THR A 167 12.31 5.10 16.13
N GLU A 168 11.49 5.43 17.12
CA GLU A 168 11.45 4.71 18.41
C GLU A 168 10.02 4.20 18.59
N PRO A 169 9.79 2.96 19.07
CA PRO A 169 8.46 2.40 19.25
C PRO A 169 7.77 2.99 20.50
N ILE A 170 7.60 4.32 20.50
CA ILE A 170 7.12 5.13 21.62
C ILE A 170 6.13 6.16 21.09
N GLY A 171 4.95 6.22 21.69
CA GLY A 171 4.04 7.35 21.54
C GLY A 171 4.11 8.28 22.73
N TRP A 172 3.95 9.58 22.48
CA TRP A 172 3.98 10.64 23.48
C TRP A 172 2.64 11.38 23.52
N TYR A 173 2.25 11.83 24.71
CA TYR A 173 1.10 12.72 24.90
C TYR A 173 1.42 13.76 25.98
N ARG A 174 0.97 15.00 25.77
CA ARG A 174 1.09 16.07 26.76
C ARG A 174 -0.16 16.94 26.73
N PHE A 175 -0.82 17.05 27.88
CA PHE A 175 -1.83 18.05 28.16
C PHE A 175 -1.17 19.28 28.77
N GLU A 176 -1.43 20.46 28.21
CA GLU A 176 -0.97 21.76 28.69
C GLU A 176 -2.17 22.60 29.19
N ASN A 177 -1.92 23.54 30.10
CA ASN A 177 -2.92 24.38 30.77
C ASN A 177 -3.98 23.56 31.54
N LEU A 178 -3.61 22.38 32.01
CA LEU A 178 -4.48 21.43 32.68
C LEU A 178 -4.45 21.66 34.19
N LYS A 179 -5.53 22.22 34.75
CA LYS A 179 -5.62 22.53 36.20
C LYS A 179 -5.82 21.30 37.09
N ASN A 180 -6.56 20.32 36.59
CA ASN A 180 -6.84 19.07 37.30
C ASN A 180 -6.32 17.91 36.46
N PRO A 181 -5.43 17.06 36.98
CA PRO A 181 -4.92 15.90 36.26
C PRO A 181 -6.05 15.00 35.76
N ILE A 182 -5.90 14.51 34.52
CA ILE A 182 -6.77 13.52 33.89
C ILE A 182 -5.92 12.29 33.52
N PRO A 183 -5.54 11.46 34.51
CA PRO A 183 -4.63 10.35 34.27
C PRO A 183 -5.20 9.36 33.24
N PRO A 184 -4.34 8.71 32.44
CA PRO A 184 -4.78 7.75 31.45
C PRO A 184 -5.40 6.51 32.10
N ILE A 185 -6.38 5.92 31.43
CA ILE A 185 -6.89 4.57 31.71
C ILE A 185 -6.44 3.66 30.57
N LEU A 186 -5.75 2.57 30.89
CA LEU A 186 -5.40 1.55 29.90
C LEU A 186 -6.56 0.57 29.75
N VAL A 187 -7.13 0.50 28.55
CA VAL A 187 -8.27 -0.36 28.20
C VAL A 187 -7.79 -1.54 27.36
N PRO A 188 -7.86 -2.78 27.88
CA PRO A 188 -7.60 -3.99 27.10
C PRO A 188 -8.54 -4.13 25.90
N PRO A 189 -8.11 -4.78 24.80
CA PRO A 189 -9.02 -5.26 23.78
C PRO A 189 -10.08 -6.21 24.36
N ALA A 190 -11.23 -6.30 23.70
CA ALA A 190 -12.40 -7.04 24.18
C ALA A 190 -12.29 -8.58 24.04
N TYR A 191 -11.15 -9.18 24.41
CA TYR A 191 -10.94 -10.63 24.35
C TYR A 191 -11.89 -11.42 25.27
N VAL A 192 -12.34 -10.83 26.39
CA VAL A 192 -13.26 -11.45 27.36
C VAL A 192 -14.29 -10.40 27.80
N THR A 193 -15.52 -10.43 27.27
CA THR A 193 -16.63 -9.57 27.73
C THR A 193 -17.97 -10.31 27.77
N ALA A 194 -18.90 -9.85 28.61
CA ALA A 194 -20.10 -10.59 29.07
C ALA A 194 -21.33 -10.63 28.14
N LYS A 195 -21.26 -10.19 26.87
CA LYS A 195 -22.40 -10.27 25.92
C LYS A 195 -22.24 -11.43 24.93
N GLU A 196 -23.31 -11.98 24.36
CA GLU A 196 -23.20 -13.05 23.35
C GLU A 196 -22.53 -12.56 22.04
N SER A 197 -21.93 -13.50 21.30
CA SER A 197 -21.32 -13.27 19.99
C SER A 197 -22.37 -13.28 18.87
N GLY A 198 -22.23 -12.36 17.92
CA GLY A 198 -23.02 -12.36 16.67
C GLY A 198 -22.40 -13.26 15.60
N ALA A 199 -23.21 -13.69 14.63
CA ALA A 199 -22.71 -14.37 13.43
C ALA A 199 -22.12 -13.34 12.45
N GLU A 200 -20.83 -13.43 12.13
CA GLU A 200 -20.09 -12.45 11.31
C GLU A 200 -19.03 -13.13 10.41
N ASP A 201 -18.83 -12.56 9.22
CA ASP A 201 -17.96 -13.06 8.14
C ASP A 201 -16.59 -12.34 8.05
N PRO A 202 -15.62 -12.84 7.27
CA PRO A 202 -14.29 -12.23 7.17
C PRO A 202 -14.26 -10.77 6.68
N VAL A 203 -15.26 -10.32 5.92
CA VAL A 203 -15.32 -8.95 5.37
C VAL A 203 -15.78 -7.97 6.43
N THR A 204 -16.79 -8.33 7.23
CA THR A 204 -17.31 -7.47 8.31
C THR A 204 -16.44 -7.47 9.58
N GLY A 205 -15.44 -8.36 9.62
CA GLY A 205 -14.65 -8.69 10.81
C GLY A 205 -15.42 -9.64 11.72
N GLN A 206 -14.73 -10.61 12.32
CA GLN A 206 -15.35 -11.57 13.24
C GLN A 206 -15.17 -11.11 14.68
N ASP A 207 -16.03 -11.55 15.59
CA ASP A 207 -15.89 -11.26 17.01
C ASP A 207 -14.51 -11.67 17.57
N LEU A 208 -13.81 -10.72 18.20
CA LEU A 208 -12.46 -10.91 18.74
C LEU A 208 -12.39 -12.03 19.80
N ARG A 209 -13.51 -12.28 20.50
CA ARG A 209 -13.61 -13.26 21.59
C ARG A 209 -13.47 -14.71 21.11
N ARG A 210 -13.68 -14.95 19.82
CA ARG A 210 -13.49 -16.28 19.21
C ARG A 210 -12.04 -16.76 19.28
N LEU A 211 -11.07 -15.87 19.51
CA LEU A 211 -9.68 -16.26 19.75
C LEU A 211 -9.49 -17.04 21.06
N GLU A 212 -10.45 -16.95 21.98
CA GLU A 212 -10.50 -17.68 23.26
C GLU A 212 -9.29 -17.42 24.17
N TYR A 213 -8.80 -16.17 24.17
CA TYR A 213 -7.73 -15.76 25.06
C TYR A 213 -8.22 -15.64 26.50
N GLU A 214 -7.33 -15.96 27.45
CA GLU A 214 -7.51 -15.58 28.85
C GLU A 214 -7.54 -14.06 28.98
N ALA A 215 -8.23 -13.54 30.00
CA ALA A 215 -8.25 -12.12 30.28
C ALA A 215 -6.84 -11.63 30.64
N GLY A 216 -6.32 -10.66 29.88
CA GLY A 216 -5.03 -10.05 30.20
C GLY A 216 -5.04 -9.29 31.52
N LYS A 217 -3.85 -9.09 32.09
CA LYS A 217 -3.66 -8.48 33.41
C LYS A 217 -3.28 -7.02 33.29
N VAL A 218 -4.13 -6.12 33.78
CA VAL A 218 -3.82 -4.69 33.96
C VAL A 218 -3.33 -4.46 35.40
N THR A 219 -2.19 -3.82 35.57
CA THR A 219 -1.61 -3.46 36.87
C THR A 219 -1.21 -1.99 36.86
N GLN A 220 -1.69 -1.22 37.83
CA GLN A 220 -1.29 0.17 38.03
C GLN A 220 -0.39 0.30 39.27
N LYS A 221 0.73 1.02 39.14
CA LYS A 221 1.65 1.34 40.24
C LYS A 221 2.05 2.80 40.16
N GLY A 222 1.41 3.64 40.99
CA GLY A 222 1.57 5.09 40.91
C GLY A 222 1.19 5.58 39.51
N ASN A 223 2.11 6.28 38.86
CA ASN A 223 1.91 6.85 37.52
C ASN A 223 2.37 5.93 36.39
N THR A 224 2.26 4.61 36.58
CA THR A 224 2.54 3.62 35.56
C THR A 224 1.38 2.64 35.48
N ILE A 225 1.01 2.24 34.26
CA ILE A 225 0.04 1.17 34.01
C ILE A 225 0.65 0.19 33.02
N THR A 226 0.66 -1.08 33.39
CA THR A 226 1.10 -2.19 32.55
C THR A 226 -0.08 -3.09 32.23
N TYR A 227 -0.27 -3.43 30.97
CA TYR A 227 -1.19 -4.47 30.50
C TYR A 227 -0.39 -5.59 29.85
N ASN A 228 -0.52 -6.80 30.37
CA ASN A 228 0.10 -8.00 29.79
C ASN A 228 -0.98 -8.93 29.27
N GLN A 229 -0.88 -9.35 28.02
CA GLN A 229 -1.81 -10.29 27.39
C GLN A 229 -1.03 -11.50 26.89
N LYS A 230 -1.49 -12.69 27.30
CA LYS A 230 -1.06 -13.97 26.73
C LYS A 230 -1.99 -14.31 25.57
N GLY A 231 -1.46 -14.56 24.39
CA GLY A 231 -2.24 -15.05 23.26
C GLY A 231 -2.06 -16.55 23.08
N TRP A 232 -2.04 -17.00 21.83
CA TRP A 232 -1.91 -18.43 21.52
C TRP A 232 -0.50 -18.96 21.81
N LYS A 233 -0.41 -20.06 22.58
CA LYS A 233 0.84 -20.69 23.06
C LYS A 233 1.75 -19.70 23.81
N GLU A 234 2.98 -19.52 23.33
CA GLU A 234 4.02 -18.69 23.95
C GLU A 234 3.92 -17.22 23.54
N PHE A 235 3.06 -16.90 22.55
CA PHE A 235 2.87 -15.52 22.13
C PHE A 235 2.29 -14.68 23.26
N ASN A 236 2.92 -13.56 23.56
CA ASN A 236 2.45 -12.59 24.54
C ASN A 236 2.86 -11.17 24.12
N PHE A 237 2.14 -10.18 24.62
CA PHE A 237 2.51 -8.79 24.43
C PHE A 237 2.22 -7.95 25.66
N GLN A 238 2.95 -6.84 25.77
CA GLN A 238 2.83 -5.87 26.85
C GLN A 238 2.54 -4.49 26.26
N VAL A 239 1.53 -3.81 26.80
CA VAL A 239 1.31 -2.37 26.62
C VAL A 239 1.68 -1.70 27.93
N TYR A 240 2.54 -0.69 27.86
CA TYR A 240 3.01 0.04 29.04
C TYR A 240 2.86 1.53 28.81
N THR A 241 2.30 2.24 29.79
CA THR A 241 2.25 3.70 29.82
C THR A 241 2.77 4.23 31.15
N LYS A 242 3.45 5.37 31.09
CA LYS A 242 3.84 6.14 32.27
C LYS A 242 3.59 7.63 32.05
N TRP A 243 3.33 8.35 33.13
CA TRP A 243 3.14 9.79 33.08
C TRP A 243 3.70 10.50 34.30
N GLU A 244 3.86 11.81 34.18
CA GLU A 244 4.12 12.73 35.26
C GLU A 244 3.11 13.88 35.22
N GLU A 245 2.91 14.49 36.38
CA GLU A 245 1.95 15.57 36.58
C GLU A 245 2.72 16.78 37.12
N GLY A 246 2.57 17.91 36.45
CA GLY A 246 3.08 19.19 36.91
C GLY A 246 1.97 20.07 37.49
N ALA A 247 2.28 21.34 37.74
CA ALA A 247 1.31 22.30 38.26
C ALA A 247 0.15 22.59 37.28
N ASP A 248 0.43 22.53 35.97
CA ASP A 248 -0.49 22.90 34.89
C ASP A 248 -0.36 21.98 33.65
N TYR A 249 0.23 20.79 33.82
CA TYR A 249 0.42 19.85 32.72
C TYR A 249 0.34 18.38 33.18
N LEU A 250 0.06 17.51 32.23
CA LEU A 250 0.24 16.07 32.34
C LEU A 250 0.97 15.57 31.10
N GLU A 251 2.14 14.95 31.29
CA GLU A 251 2.96 14.42 30.18
C GLU A 251 3.18 12.92 30.38
N GLY A 252 3.03 12.14 29.32
CA GLY A 252 3.32 10.73 29.38
C GLY A 252 3.73 10.13 28.04
N SER A 253 4.13 8.86 28.12
CA SER A 253 4.54 8.06 26.98
C SER A 253 3.99 6.65 27.12
N TRP A 254 3.84 5.98 25.98
CA TRP A 254 3.41 4.59 25.89
C TRP A 254 4.25 3.82 24.87
N SER A 255 4.36 2.50 25.07
CA SER A 255 5.02 1.59 24.15
C SER A 255 4.33 0.22 24.16
N ILE A 256 4.56 -0.57 23.10
CA ILE A 256 4.08 -1.94 22.96
C ILE A 256 5.28 -2.84 22.63
N SER A 257 5.43 -3.93 23.38
CA SER A 257 6.37 -5.01 23.08
C SER A 257 5.61 -6.31 22.83
N SER A 258 6.09 -7.12 21.88
CA SER A 258 5.50 -8.42 21.56
C SER A 258 6.60 -9.48 21.53
N GLN A 259 6.32 -10.64 22.12
CA GLN A 259 7.19 -11.81 22.15
C GLN A 259 6.45 -12.97 21.49
N LYS A 260 7.05 -13.56 20.45
CA LYS A 260 6.44 -14.60 19.62
C LYS A 260 6.73 -15.99 20.14
N THR A 261 7.92 -16.21 20.68
CA THR A 261 8.34 -17.48 21.29
C THR A 261 9.07 -17.23 22.60
N ALA A 262 9.13 -18.25 23.46
CA ALA A 262 9.78 -18.14 24.78
C ALA A 262 11.29 -17.87 24.68
N GLU A 263 11.92 -18.24 23.56
CA GLU A 263 13.36 -18.04 23.30
C GLU A 263 13.68 -16.65 22.72
N GLU A 264 12.67 -15.90 22.27
CA GLU A 264 12.88 -14.57 21.71
C GLU A 264 13.26 -13.59 22.82
N ILE A 265 14.44 -12.96 22.70
CA ILE A 265 14.88 -11.89 23.59
C ILE A 265 14.21 -10.60 23.13
N VAL A 266 13.21 -10.15 23.89
CA VAL A 266 12.46 -8.92 23.62
C VAL A 266 12.66 -7.95 24.77
N THR A 267 12.98 -6.69 24.45
CA THR A 267 12.95 -5.60 25.43
C THR A 267 11.48 -5.28 25.78
N PRO A 268 11.06 -5.45 27.04
CA PRO A 268 9.71 -5.11 27.46
C PRO A 268 9.37 -3.63 27.21
N ALA A 269 8.11 -3.32 26.94
CA ALA A 269 7.64 -1.95 26.72
C ALA A 269 8.02 -1.00 27.88
N GLU A 270 8.03 -1.51 29.12
CA GLU A 270 8.52 -0.81 30.30
C GLU A 270 9.99 -0.36 30.16
N GLU A 271 10.88 -1.26 29.74
CA GLU A 271 12.30 -0.97 29.55
C GLU A 271 12.56 -0.06 28.35
N VAL A 272 11.78 -0.23 27.27
CA VAL A 272 11.79 0.69 26.12
C VAL A 272 11.53 2.12 26.57
N LEU A 273 10.49 2.32 27.39
CA LEU A 273 10.20 3.65 27.93
C LEU A 273 11.25 4.12 28.94
N ALA A 274 11.81 3.23 29.76
CA ALA A 274 12.85 3.57 30.73
C ALA A 274 14.12 4.14 30.04
N ALA A 275 14.51 3.55 28.90
CA ALA A 275 15.64 4.01 28.11
C ALA A 275 15.42 5.41 27.49
N SER A 276 14.18 5.77 27.15
CA SER A 276 13.84 7.07 26.55
C SER A 276 13.48 8.16 27.58
N SER A 277 13.09 7.80 28.81
CA SER A 277 12.60 8.76 29.83
C SER A 277 13.58 9.81 30.31
N SER A 278 14.89 9.63 30.14
CA SER A 278 15.86 10.64 30.58
C SER A 278 15.75 11.96 29.79
N LYS A 279 14.95 11.99 28.72
CA LYS A 279 14.80 13.11 27.80
C LYS A 279 13.48 13.88 27.95
N GLY A 280 12.33 13.24 28.21
CA GLY A 280 11.01 13.91 28.16
C GLY A 280 10.53 14.22 26.73
N MET A 281 9.25 14.58 26.54
CA MET A 281 8.62 14.68 25.22
C MET A 281 9.32 15.69 24.31
N GLU A 282 9.68 16.87 24.82
CA GLU A 282 10.28 17.94 24.01
C GLU A 282 11.65 17.55 23.46
N ASN A 283 12.48 16.87 24.26
CA ASN A 283 13.78 16.41 23.78
C ASN A 283 13.66 15.27 22.76
N SER A 284 12.66 14.38 22.92
CA SER A 284 12.37 13.32 21.92
C SER A 284 11.74 13.87 20.64
N LYS A 285 11.05 15.02 20.71
CA LYS A 285 10.43 15.67 19.54
C LYS A 285 11.47 16.12 18.50
N GLY A 286 12.68 16.49 18.93
CA GLY A 286 13.75 16.94 18.03
C GLY A 286 14.18 15.88 17.01
N SER A 287 14.43 14.64 17.44
CA SER A 287 14.77 13.52 16.55
C SER A 287 13.60 13.09 15.67
N HIS A 288 12.38 13.11 16.20
CA HIS A 288 11.16 12.83 15.45
C HIS A 288 10.95 13.84 14.30
N ILE A 289 10.99 15.15 14.58
CA ILE A 289 10.86 16.19 13.56
C ILE A 289 12.03 16.14 12.56
N SER A 290 13.24 15.81 13.02
CA SER A 290 14.40 15.65 12.12
C SER A 290 14.18 14.54 11.11
N TRP A 291 13.60 13.41 11.54
CA TRP A 291 13.25 12.32 10.63
C TRP A 291 12.19 12.77 9.59
N TRP A 292 11.09 13.40 10.01
CA TRP A 292 10.04 13.86 9.10
C TRP A 292 10.52 14.95 8.14
N ASN A 293 11.38 15.87 8.60
CA ASN A 293 12.02 16.84 7.72
C ASN A 293 12.91 16.17 6.67
N ASN A 294 13.62 15.10 7.02
CA ASN A 294 14.43 14.35 6.05
C ASN A 294 13.56 13.60 5.06
N PHE A 295 12.48 12.96 5.53
CA PHE A 295 11.46 12.33 4.70
C PHE A 295 10.90 13.31 3.67
N TRP A 296 10.36 14.45 4.08
CA TRP A 296 9.80 15.45 3.16
C TRP A 296 10.84 16.13 2.25
N LYS A 297 12.13 16.08 2.59
CA LYS A 297 13.21 16.58 1.72
C LYS A 297 13.60 15.62 0.59
N GLN A 298 13.10 14.39 0.59
CA GLN A 298 13.44 13.42 -0.44
C GLN A 298 12.76 13.73 -1.77
N SER A 299 11.47 14.11 -1.74
CA SER A 299 10.74 14.58 -2.91
C SER A 299 9.54 15.45 -2.53
N SER A 300 9.03 16.22 -3.49
CA SER A 300 7.80 17.03 -3.33
C SER A 300 7.13 17.28 -4.68
N VAL A 301 5.83 17.58 -4.64
CA VAL A 301 5.03 17.95 -5.82
C VAL A 301 4.36 19.30 -5.61
N SER A 302 4.15 20.03 -6.70
CA SER A 302 3.37 21.26 -6.77
C SER A 302 2.39 21.14 -7.93
N ILE A 303 1.11 20.96 -7.59
CA ILE A 303 0.03 20.67 -8.53
C ILE A 303 -1.05 21.74 -8.33
N PRO A 304 -1.62 22.31 -9.41
CA PRO A 304 -2.58 23.41 -9.28
C PRO A 304 -3.96 22.96 -8.77
N ASP A 305 -4.23 21.65 -8.76
CA ASP A 305 -5.42 21.05 -8.16
C ASP A 305 -5.19 20.78 -6.66
N PRO A 306 -5.85 21.51 -5.74
CA PRO A 306 -5.64 21.35 -4.31
C PRO A 306 -6.18 20.03 -3.75
N ILE A 307 -7.22 19.43 -4.35
CA ILE A 307 -7.73 18.13 -3.90
C ILE A 307 -6.65 17.09 -4.14
N LEU A 308 -6.13 17.04 -5.36
CA LEU A 308 -5.13 16.06 -5.74
C LEU A 308 -3.79 16.28 -5.02
N GLN A 309 -3.35 17.54 -4.89
CA GLN A 309 -2.13 17.89 -4.17
C GLN A 309 -2.21 17.49 -2.69
N ASN A 310 -3.27 17.90 -1.99
CA ASN A 310 -3.39 17.65 -0.55
C ASN A 310 -3.56 16.16 -0.27
N GLN A 311 -4.30 15.44 -1.13
CA GLN A 311 -4.42 14.00 -1.03
C GLN A 311 -3.05 13.34 -1.19
N TRP A 312 -2.22 13.73 -2.17
CA TRP A 312 -0.86 13.19 -2.34
C TRP A 312 -0.01 13.34 -1.06
N TYR A 313 -0.03 14.51 -0.43
CA TYR A 313 0.69 14.73 0.83
C TYR A 313 0.13 13.87 1.98
N MET A 314 -1.18 13.65 2.05
CA MET A 314 -1.77 12.71 3.01
C MET A 314 -1.33 11.26 2.77
N GLU A 315 -1.22 10.84 1.51
CA GLU A 315 -0.76 9.48 1.19
C GLU A 315 0.70 9.27 1.52
N MET A 316 1.56 10.23 1.17
CA MET A 316 2.97 10.18 1.52
C MET A 316 3.17 10.21 3.04
N TYR A 317 2.35 10.98 3.77
CA TYR A 317 2.34 10.94 5.23
C TYR A 317 1.99 9.54 5.75
N LYS A 318 0.89 8.93 5.30
CA LYS A 318 0.49 7.59 5.74
C LYS A 318 1.53 6.54 5.37
N LEU A 319 2.18 6.64 4.20
CA LEU A 319 3.27 5.75 3.80
C LEU A 319 4.44 5.89 4.77
N GLY A 320 4.81 7.14 5.06
CA GLY A 320 5.76 7.52 6.11
C GLY A 320 5.30 7.14 7.52
N SER A 321 4.09 6.66 7.76
CA SER A 321 3.65 6.16 9.06
C SER A 321 3.41 4.64 9.09
N ALA A 322 3.33 3.99 7.93
CA ALA A 322 2.98 2.58 7.79
C ALA A 322 4.12 1.69 7.31
N ALA A 323 5.19 2.26 6.72
CA ALA A 323 6.33 1.49 6.18
C ALA A 323 7.69 2.01 6.69
N ARG A 324 8.61 1.08 7.00
CA ARG A 324 10.01 1.33 7.37
C ARG A 324 10.86 0.11 7.07
N LYS A 325 12.15 0.32 6.82
CA LYS A 325 13.17 -0.72 6.98
C LYS A 325 13.05 -1.39 8.35
N GLY A 326 13.05 -2.72 8.38
CA GLY A 326 12.99 -3.51 9.62
C GLY A 326 11.62 -3.62 10.28
N ALA A 327 10.58 -2.94 9.77
CA ALA A 327 9.19 -3.16 10.18
C ALA A 327 8.56 -4.30 9.34
N PRO A 328 7.48 -4.94 9.83
CA PRO A 328 6.66 -5.82 8.99
C PRO A 328 6.14 -5.11 7.73
N PRO A 329 5.80 -5.85 6.66
CA PRO A 329 5.12 -5.27 5.51
C PRO A 329 3.83 -4.53 5.89
N ILE A 330 3.38 -3.62 5.01
CA ILE A 330 2.05 -3.03 5.10
C ILE A 330 1.03 -4.15 4.92
N SER A 331 0.34 -4.52 6.01
CA SER A 331 -0.90 -5.28 5.93
C SER A 331 -2.06 -4.36 5.56
N LEU A 332 -3.24 -4.94 5.31
CA LEU A 332 -4.45 -4.19 4.90
C LEU A 332 -4.72 -2.94 5.76
N GLN A 333 -4.41 -2.99 7.07
CA GLN A 333 -4.58 -1.88 8.01
C GLN A 333 -3.30 -1.47 8.74
N SER A 334 -2.15 -2.10 8.45
CA SER A 334 -0.84 -1.83 9.08
C SER A 334 -0.94 -1.66 10.61
N VAL A 335 -0.50 -0.53 11.16
CA VAL A 335 -0.50 -0.19 12.59
C VAL A 335 -1.80 0.47 13.07
N TRP A 336 -2.90 0.33 12.34
CA TRP A 336 -4.22 0.90 12.68
C TRP A 336 -5.33 -0.16 12.61
N THR A 337 -5.20 -1.23 13.40
CA THR A 337 -6.21 -2.30 13.45
C THR A 337 -7.55 -1.83 14.05
N ALA A 338 -8.62 -2.47 13.60
CA ALA A 338 -9.99 -2.23 14.05
C ALA A 338 -10.14 -2.15 15.59
N ASP A 339 -10.70 -1.04 16.07
CA ASP A 339 -11.02 -0.81 17.49
C ASP A 339 -12.54 -0.77 17.72
N ASN A 340 -13.19 -1.87 17.31
CA ASN A 340 -14.63 -2.09 17.43
C ASN A 340 -14.98 -3.41 18.12
N GLY A 341 -13.99 -4.09 18.72
CA GLY A 341 -14.17 -5.40 19.37
C GLY A 341 -14.19 -6.58 18.40
N LYS A 342 -13.80 -6.38 17.14
CA LYS A 342 -13.73 -7.41 16.11
C LYS A 342 -12.30 -7.63 15.63
N LEU A 343 -12.08 -8.75 14.96
CA LEU A 343 -10.93 -8.97 14.09
C LEU A 343 -10.95 -7.97 12.94
N PRO A 344 -9.77 -7.56 12.45
CA PRO A 344 -9.69 -6.74 11.25
C PRO A 344 -10.34 -7.45 10.05
N PRO A 345 -10.96 -6.70 9.11
CA PRO A 345 -11.43 -7.24 7.84
C PRO A 345 -10.35 -8.07 7.15
N TRP A 346 -10.75 -9.20 6.56
CA TRP A 346 -9.86 -10.20 5.94
C TRP A 346 -8.70 -10.63 6.84
N LYS A 347 -8.95 -10.72 8.16
CA LYS A 347 -7.97 -11.08 9.19
C LYS A 347 -6.75 -10.15 9.25
N GLY A 348 -6.82 -8.98 8.61
CA GLY A 348 -5.72 -8.02 8.52
C GLY A 348 -4.47 -8.63 7.87
N ASP A 349 -4.67 -9.55 6.93
CA ASP A 349 -3.62 -10.34 6.29
C ASP A 349 -2.66 -9.51 5.41
N PHE A 350 -1.64 -10.18 4.89
CA PHE A 350 -0.95 -9.68 3.69
C PHE A 350 -1.62 -10.28 2.46
N HIS A 351 -2.16 -9.40 1.61
CA HIS A 351 -3.00 -9.73 0.47
C HIS A 351 -2.25 -9.44 -0.83
N HIS A 352 -1.76 -10.49 -1.49
CA HIS A 352 -0.77 -10.44 -2.58
C HIS A 352 -1.37 -10.66 -3.98
N ASP A 353 -2.68 -10.56 -4.14
CA ASP A 353 -3.31 -10.54 -5.47
C ASP A 353 -3.56 -9.11 -5.98
N LEU A 354 -3.24 -8.09 -5.16
CA LEU A 354 -3.35 -6.66 -5.47
C LEU A 354 -2.76 -5.78 -4.35
N ASN A 355 -3.25 -5.93 -3.11
CA ASN A 355 -3.12 -4.88 -2.08
C ASN A 355 -1.68 -4.59 -1.65
N THR A 356 -0.88 -5.63 -1.39
CA THR A 356 0.51 -5.47 -0.99
C THR A 356 1.28 -4.72 -2.08
N GLN A 357 1.09 -5.09 -3.35
CA GLN A 357 1.84 -4.51 -4.46
C GLN A 357 1.51 -3.03 -4.66
N LEU A 358 0.21 -2.68 -4.68
CA LEU A 358 -0.26 -1.30 -4.78
C LEU A 358 0.29 -0.43 -3.64
N SER A 359 0.43 -1.01 -2.45
CA SER A 359 0.90 -0.29 -1.26
C SER A 359 2.32 0.25 -1.39
N TYR A 360 3.17 -0.41 -2.19
CA TYR A 360 4.59 -0.04 -2.32
C TYR A 360 4.92 0.72 -3.62
N TRP A 361 4.00 0.81 -4.59
CA TRP A 361 4.22 1.60 -5.82
C TRP A 361 4.76 3.02 -5.60
N PRO A 362 4.27 3.83 -4.64
CA PRO A 362 4.75 5.21 -4.49
C PRO A 362 6.18 5.33 -3.94
N THR A 363 6.81 4.24 -3.49
CA THR A 363 8.18 4.25 -2.95
C THR A 363 9.25 4.48 -4.02
N TYR A 364 8.96 4.08 -5.27
CA TYR A 364 9.92 4.16 -6.37
C TYR A 364 10.05 5.58 -6.90
N SER A 365 9.13 6.02 -7.75
CA SER A 365 9.15 7.35 -8.35
C SER A 365 9.06 8.45 -7.30
N GLY A 366 8.42 8.19 -6.16
CA GLY A 366 8.38 9.08 -5.00
C GLY A 366 9.72 9.27 -4.29
N ASN A 367 10.78 8.54 -4.66
CA ASN A 367 12.11 8.62 -4.07
C ASN A 367 12.12 8.27 -2.57
N HIS A 368 11.56 7.11 -2.22
CA HIS A 368 11.44 6.58 -0.86
C HIS A 368 11.72 5.08 -0.78
N LEU A 369 12.78 4.62 -1.46
CA LEU A 369 13.13 3.20 -1.56
C LEU A 369 13.36 2.54 -0.19
N GLU A 370 13.85 3.30 0.79
CA GLU A 370 14.06 2.85 2.17
C GLU A 370 12.76 2.43 2.89
N LEU A 371 11.59 2.91 2.43
CA LEU A 371 10.31 2.50 2.98
C LEU A 371 9.87 1.14 2.44
N GLU A 372 10.31 0.77 1.24
CA GLU A 372 10.05 -0.54 0.64
C GLU A 372 10.85 -1.67 1.31
N GLU A 373 12.01 -1.34 1.89
CA GLU A 373 12.95 -2.33 2.40
C GLU A 373 12.33 -3.29 3.43
N GLY A 374 11.39 -2.86 4.26
CA GLY A 374 10.68 -3.75 5.20
C GLY A 374 9.95 -4.90 4.50
N PHE A 375 9.38 -4.64 3.32
CA PHE A 375 8.73 -5.65 2.50
C PHE A 375 9.73 -6.56 1.78
N ILE A 376 10.79 -5.98 1.20
CA ILE A 376 11.87 -6.75 0.58
C ILE A 376 12.55 -7.68 1.59
N ASP A 377 12.90 -7.17 2.77
CA ASP A 377 13.52 -7.92 3.85
C ASP A 377 12.61 -9.07 4.29
N TRP A 378 11.29 -8.83 4.39
CA TRP A 378 10.30 -9.86 4.71
C TRP A 378 10.27 -10.97 3.66
N LEU A 379 10.21 -10.62 2.36
CA LEU A 379 10.22 -11.59 1.27
C LEU A 379 11.46 -12.48 1.33
N LEU A 380 12.63 -11.88 1.56
CA LEU A 380 13.90 -12.60 1.63
C LEU A 380 13.99 -13.46 2.90
N LYS A 381 13.53 -12.95 4.05
CA LYS A 381 13.51 -13.65 5.33
C LYS A 381 12.66 -14.92 5.28
N TYR A 382 11.47 -14.86 4.67
CA TYR A 382 10.53 -15.97 4.61
C TYR A 382 10.58 -16.77 3.30
N LYS A 383 11.62 -16.55 2.48
CA LYS A 383 11.82 -17.29 1.22
C LYS A 383 11.77 -18.82 1.41
N SER A 384 12.30 -19.35 2.51
CA SER A 384 12.24 -20.78 2.81
C SER A 384 10.80 -21.28 3.04
N THR A 385 9.96 -20.51 3.73
CA THR A 385 8.52 -20.78 3.91
C THR A 385 7.83 -20.86 2.55
N PHE A 386 8.11 -19.90 1.66
CA PHE A 386 7.53 -19.86 0.31
C PHE A 386 7.98 -21.05 -0.55
N LYS A 387 9.25 -21.44 -0.48
CA LYS A 387 9.76 -22.63 -1.18
C LYS A 387 9.10 -23.90 -0.68
N LYS A 388 8.89 -24.03 0.65
CA LYS A 388 8.16 -25.16 1.23
C LYS A 388 6.73 -25.20 0.69
N TYR A 389 5.98 -24.09 0.79
CA TYR A 389 4.64 -23.98 0.20
C TYR A 389 4.61 -24.36 -1.27
N THR A 390 5.53 -23.82 -2.06
CA THR A 390 5.62 -24.09 -3.51
C THR A 390 5.84 -25.57 -3.79
N LYS A 391 6.71 -26.21 -3.01
CA LYS A 391 7.01 -27.63 -3.17
C LYS A 391 5.82 -28.49 -2.77
N ASP A 392 5.22 -28.19 -1.63
CA ASP A 392 4.16 -29.01 -1.06
C ASP A 392 2.84 -28.86 -1.84
N TYR A 393 2.47 -27.64 -2.22
CA TYR A 393 1.19 -27.39 -2.91
C TYR A 393 1.29 -27.56 -4.43
N TYR A 394 2.39 -27.15 -5.08
CA TYR A 394 2.51 -27.24 -6.54
C TYR A 394 3.41 -28.38 -7.04
N GLY A 395 4.14 -29.06 -6.15
CA GLY A 395 5.09 -30.12 -6.52
C GLY A 395 6.39 -29.63 -7.18
N THR A 396 6.49 -28.35 -7.54
CA THR A 396 7.66 -27.78 -8.24
C THR A 396 8.81 -27.44 -7.30
N SER A 397 10.03 -27.32 -7.84
CA SER A 397 11.25 -26.97 -7.11
C SER A 397 11.61 -25.47 -7.17
N GLY A 398 10.81 -24.68 -7.87
CA GLY A 398 10.95 -23.23 -7.97
C GLY A 398 10.41 -22.47 -6.76
N LEU A 399 9.91 -21.26 -7.00
CA LEU A 399 9.37 -20.36 -5.99
C LEU A 399 8.04 -19.75 -6.45
N ASN A 400 7.05 -19.83 -5.58
CA ASN A 400 5.80 -19.09 -5.59
C ASN A 400 5.47 -18.70 -4.13
N VAL A 401 4.55 -17.77 -3.95
CA VAL A 401 4.13 -17.26 -2.64
C VAL A 401 2.61 -17.44 -2.53
N PRO A 402 2.04 -17.80 -1.37
CA PRO A 402 0.59 -17.75 -1.22
C PRO A 402 0.08 -16.32 -1.48
N GLY A 403 -1.06 -16.20 -2.16
CA GLY A 403 -1.76 -14.93 -2.35
C GLY A 403 -2.28 -14.33 -1.05
N VAL A 404 -2.49 -15.13 -0.01
CA VAL A 404 -2.82 -14.67 1.33
C VAL A 404 -1.86 -15.29 2.35
N THR A 405 -1.15 -14.46 3.10
CA THR A 405 -0.12 -14.93 4.05
C THR A 405 -0.25 -14.33 5.44
N THR A 406 0.18 -15.10 6.44
CA THR A 406 0.45 -14.63 7.80
C THR A 406 1.68 -13.72 7.88
N LEU A 407 1.97 -13.19 9.08
CA LEU A 407 3.22 -12.49 9.39
C LEU A 407 4.48 -13.27 8.99
N THR A 408 4.43 -14.60 9.02
CA THR A 408 5.56 -15.51 8.75
C THR A 408 5.55 -16.11 7.35
N GLY A 409 4.65 -15.65 6.48
CA GLY A 409 4.57 -16.10 5.10
C GLY A 409 3.80 -17.41 4.90
N ASP A 410 3.18 -17.94 5.96
CA ASP A 410 2.43 -19.19 5.89
C ASP A 410 1.09 -18.99 5.17
N PRO A 411 0.62 -19.97 4.37
CA PRO A 411 -0.67 -19.91 3.68
C PRO A 411 -1.84 -19.95 4.65
N MET A 412 -2.95 -19.26 4.31
CA MET A 412 -4.14 -19.18 5.17
C MET A 412 -5.38 -19.91 4.63
N GLY A 413 -5.42 -20.30 3.35
CA GLY A 413 -6.64 -20.84 2.73
C GLY A 413 -7.55 -19.71 2.21
N GLY A 414 -8.86 -19.86 2.34
CA GLY A 414 -9.82 -18.97 1.67
C GLY A 414 -9.89 -19.27 0.18
N TRP A 415 -10.38 -18.32 -0.62
CA TRP A 415 -10.65 -18.58 -2.04
C TRP A 415 -9.35 -18.76 -2.82
N ILE A 416 -9.00 -20.03 -3.07
CA ILE A 416 -7.69 -20.42 -3.60
C ILE A 416 -7.39 -19.92 -5.00
N GLN A 417 -8.40 -19.45 -5.74
CA GLN A 417 -8.25 -18.79 -7.04
C GLN A 417 -7.31 -17.59 -6.95
N TYR A 418 -7.36 -16.83 -5.86
CA TYR A 418 -6.41 -15.75 -5.58
C TYR A 418 -5.46 -16.13 -4.43
N SER A 419 -5.96 -16.78 -3.38
CA SER A 419 -5.18 -16.98 -2.15
C SER A 419 -4.06 -18.00 -2.33
N PHE A 420 -4.17 -18.90 -3.30
CA PHE A 420 -3.11 -19.80 -3.78
C PHE A 420 -2.92 -19.64 -5.29
N GLY A 421 -2.92 -18.41 -5.83
CA GLY A 421 -2.70 -18.19 -7.26
C GLY A 421 -1.30 -18.65 -7.75
N PRO A 422 -1.17 -19.17 -8.98
CA PRO A 422 0.09 -19.74 -9.48
C PRO A 422 1.18 -18.71 -9.77
N THR A 423 0.83 -17.43 -9.90
CA THR A 423 1.73 -16.38 -10.40
C THR A 423 2.05 -15.28 -9.38
N VAL A 424 1.58 -15.40 -8.13
CA VAL A 424 1.78 -14.40 -7.07
C VAL A 424 3.26 -14.06 -6.87
N GLY A 425 4.13 -15.08 -6.85
CA GLY A 425 5.58 -14.90 -6.69
C GLY A 425 6.22 -14.08 -7.81
N ALA A 426 5.61 -14.02 -9.00
CA ALA A 426 6.08 -13.15 -10.09
C ALA A 426 5.75 -11.68 -9.83
N TRP A 427 4.54 -11.37 -9.35
CA TRP A 427 4.17 -9.99 -9.08
C TRP A 427 4.94 -9.43 -7.88
N LEU A 428 5.10 -10.22 -6.81
CA LEU A 428 6.01 -9.84 -5.72
C LEU A 428 7.47 -9.75 -6.19
N GLY A 429 7.87 -10.61 -7.14
CA GLY A 429 9.17 -10.54 -7.81
C GLY A 429 9.39 -9.26 -8.62
N GLN A 430 8.32 -8.61 -9.08
CA GLN A 430 8.39 -7.29 -9.72
C GLN A 430 8.98 -6.25 -8.77
N HIS A 431 8.68 -6.32 -7.49
CA HIS A 431 9.19 -5.37 -6.52
C HIS A 431 10.70 -5.51 -6.28
N LEU A 432 11.21 -6.74 -6.25
CA LEU A 432 12.66 -6.99 -6.25
C LEU A 432 13.34 -6.45 -7.53
N TYR A 433 12.68 -6.57 -8.69
CA TYR A 433 13.20 -5.97 -9.93
C TYR A 433 13.21 -4.44 -9.88
N LEU A 434 12.10 -3.82 -9.45
CA LEU A 434 11.97 -2.37 -9.36
C LEU A 434 12.95 -1.79 -8.33
N HIS A 435 13.10 -2.42 -7.17
CA HIS A 435 14.09 -2.03 -6.17
C HIS A 435 15.50 -1.97 -6.79
N TRP A 436 15.88 -3.00 -7.57
CA TRP A 436 17.13 -2.96 -8.32
C TRP A 436 17.15 -1.82 -9.36
N ARG A 437 16.13 -1.69 -10.21
CA ARG A 437 16.13 -0.67 -11.28
C ARG A 437 16.20 0.76 -10.77
N TYR A 438 15.60 1.05 -9.61
CA TYR A 438 15.57 2.39 -9.03
C TYR A 438 16.78 2.68 -8.13
N SER A 439 17.42 1.67 -7.54
CA SER A 439 18.68 1.82 -6.77
C SER A 439 19.95 1.67 -7.61
N MET A 440 19.84 0.93 -8.72
CA MET A 440 20.93 0.35 -9.51
C MET A 440 21.97 -0.39 -8.66
N ASP A 441 21.55 -1.03 -7.57
CA ASP A 441 22.41 -1.84 -6.71
C ASP A 441 22.75 -3.20 -7.35
N ARG A 442 24.01 -3.33 -7.79
CA ARG A 442 24.51 -4.53 -8.46
C ARG A 442 24.64 -5.75 -7.53
N GLU A 443 24.90 -5.54 -6.23
CA GLU A 443 24.95 -6.64 -5.27
C GLU A 443 23.54 -7.17 -5.01
N PHE A 444 22.57 -6.27 -4.87
CA PHE A 444 21.17 -6.63 -4.73
C PHE A 444 20.64 -7.41 -5.94
N LEU A 445 20.97 -6.95 -7.16
CA LEU A 445 20.66 -7.68 -8.40
C LEU A 445 21.15 -9.13 -8.34
N LYS A 446 22.43 -9.31 -8.01
CA LYS A 446 23.11 -10.60 -8.04
C LYS A 446 22.61 -11.55 -6.96
N ASN A 447 22.40 -11.04 -5.74
CA ASN A 447 22.17 -11.85 -4.56
C ASN A 447 20.68 -12.05 -4.25
N HIS A 448 19.81 -11.15 -4.72
CA HIS A 448 18.40 -11.13 -4.34
C HIS A 448 17.46 -11.11 -5.55
N ALA A 449 17.52 -10.08 -6.40
CA ALA A 449 16.54 -9.89 -7.47
C ALA A 449 16.59 -11.01 -8.53
N TYR A 450 17.76 -11.29 -9.11
CA TYR A 450 17.88 -12.35 -10.10
C TYR A 450 17.59 -13.75 -9.53
N PRO A 451 18.14 -14.17 -8.37
CA PRO A 451 17.80 -15.46 -7.78
C PRO A 451 16.31 -15.67 -7.53
N TRP A 452 15.58 -14.65 -7.07
CA TRP A 452 14.11 -14.75 -6.92
C TRP A 452 13.43 -14.98 -8.26
N ILE A 453 13.66 -14.10 -9.24
CA ILE A 453 13.00 -14.15 -10.55
C ILE A 453 13.35 -15.44 -11.30
N LYS A 454 14.58 -15.95 -11.14
CA LYS A 454 15.02 -17.24 -11.67
C LYS A 454 14.22 -18.41 -11.07
N GLU A 455 14.02 -18.43 -9.75
CA GLU A 455 13.27 -19.50 -9.08
C GLU A 455 11.77 -19.45 -9.43
N VAL A 456 11.20 -18.26 -9.64
CA VAL A 456 9.83 -18.11 -10.17
C VAL A 456 9.74 -18.61 -11.62
N ALA A 457 10.71 -18.25 -12.48
CA ALA A 457 10.78 -18.75 -13.86
C ALA A 457 10.88 -20.28 -13.92
N GLN A 458 11.58 -20.88 -12.95
CA GLN A 458 11.68 -22.32 -12.78
C GLN A 458 10.33 -22.94 -12.37
N HIS A 459 9.62 -22.34 -11.41
CA HIS A 459 8.27 -22.78 -11.03
C HIS A 459 7.34 -22.83 -12.25
N PHE A 460 7.27 -21.75 -13.05
CA PHE A 460 6.46 -21.72 -14.27
C PHE A 460 6.88 -22.77 -15.31
N ASN A 461 8.18 -23.05 -15.43
CA ASN A 461 8.66 -24.02 -16.41
C ASN A 461 8.27 -25.46 -16.03
N GLU A 462 8.25 -25.76 -14.74
CA GLU A 462 7.89 -27.06 -14.17
C GLU A 462 6.37 -27.26 -14.06
N LEU A 463 5.61 -26.19 -13.73
CA LEU A 463 4.16 -26.23 -13.61
C LEU A 463 3.44 -26.29 -14.97
N SER A 464 3.99 -25.63 -16.00
CA SER A 464 3.30 -25.49 -17.29
C SER A 464 3.24 -26.78 -18.10
N VAL A 465 2.12 -26.97 -18.78
CA VAL A 465 1.84 -28.07 -19.70
C VAL A 465 1.80 -27.57 -21.15
N ILE A 466 1.76 -28.48 -22.12
CA ILE A 466 1.58 -28.14 -23.53
C ILE A 466 0.09 -28.25 -23.89
N GLY A 467 -0.49 -27.16 -24.39
CA GLY A 467 -1.85 -27.09 -24.89
C GLY A 467 -2.01 -27.78 -26.26
N THR A 468 -3.25 -27.90 -26.71
CA THR A 468 -3.61 -28.52 -27.99
C THR A 468 -3.10 -27.72 -29.21
N ASP A 469 -2.82 -26.44 -29.03
CA ASP A 469 -2.20 -25.54 -30.01
C ASP A 469 -0.66 -25.65 -30.07
N GLY A 470 -0.06 -26.54 -29.27
CA GLY A 470 1.38 -26.72 -29.16
C GLY A 470 2.09 -25.62 -28.36
N LYS A 471 1.36 -24.68 -27.76
CA LYS A 471 1.91 -23.65 -26.87
C LYS A 471 1.90 -24.11 -25.43
N ARG A 472 2.74 -23.50 -24.60
CA ARG A 472 2.70 -23.68 -23.14
C ARG A 472 1.46 -23.00 -22.56
N LYS A 473 0.86 -23.62 -21.55
CA LYS A 473 -0.17 -23.03 -20.70
C LYS A 473 0.01 -23.48 -19.25
N LEU A 474 -0.60 -22.76 -18.32
CA LEU A 474 -0.86 -23.27 -16.96
C LEU A 474 -1.94 -24.38 -17.03
N PRO A 475 -1.93 -25.37 -16.11
CA PRO A 475 -2.96 -26.43 -16.08
C PRO A 475 -4.38 -25.86 -15.99
N ILE A 476 -4.58 -24.96 -15.03
CA ILE A 476 -5.71 -24.04 -14.86
C ILE A 476 -5.17 -22.69 -14.41
N SER A 477 -5.98 -21.64 -14.59
CA SER A 477 -5.58 -20.24 -14.37
C SER A 477 -6.78 -19.45 -13.83
N SER A 478 -6.54 -18.34 -13.14
CA SER A 478 -7.60 -17.47 -12.62
C SER A 478 -7.37 -16.03 -13.06
N SER A 479 -8.41 -15.21 -13.01
CA SER A 479 -8.28 -13.76 -13.14
C SER A 479 -8.88 -13.16 -11.88
N PRO A 480 -8.06 -12.88 -10.84
CA PRO A 480 -8.58 -12.43 -9.55
C PRO A 480 -9.48 -11.20 -9.70
N GLU A 481 -10.67 -11.12 -9.12
CA GLU A 481 -11.52 -12.22 -8.61
C GLU A 481 -12.80 -12.42 -9.47
N VAL A 482 -12.66 -12.52 -10.79
CA VAL A 482 -13.77 -12.74 -11.72
C VAL A 482 -14.45 -14.08 -11.42
N HIS A 483 -15.78 -14.10 -11.48
CA HIS A 483 -16.66 -15.23 -11.10
C HIS A 483 -16.64 -15.61 -9.61
N ASN A 484 -16.11 -14.73 -8.74
CA ASN A 484 -16.05 -14.92 -7.28
C ASN A 484 -15.47 -16.31 -6.91
N ASN A 485 -15.91 -16.88 -5.79
CA ASN A 485 -15.55 -18.23 -5.42
C ASN A 485 -16.45 -19.28 -6.07
N SER A 486 -16.11 -19.66 -7.30
CA SER A 486 -16.79 -20.72 -8.04
C SER A 486 -15.83 -21.57 -8.84
N ARG A 487 -16.32 -22.67 -9.42
CA ARG A 487 -15.58 -23.46 -10.40
C ARG A 487 -15.16 -22.59 -11.60
N ASP A 488 -16.04 -21.71 -12.05
CA ASP A 488 -15.87 -20.92 -13.27
C ASP A 488 -14.85 -19.80 -13.11
N ALA A 489 -14.44 -19.48 -11.88
CA ALA A 489 -13.30 -18.61 -11.60
C ALA A 489 -11.95 -19.25 -11.99
N TRP A 490 -11.92 -20.57 -12.23
CA TRP A 490 -10.80 -21.26 -12.87
C TRP A 490 -11.06 -21.48 -14.36
N PHE A 491 -10.16 -20.95 -15.17
CA PHE A 491 -10.15 -21.05 -16.61
C PHE A 491 -9.20 -22.17 -17.08
N GLU A 492 -9.63 -22.89 -18.12
CA GLU A 492 -8.78 -23.90 -18.77
C GLU A 492 -7.59 -23.27 -19.50
N LYS A 493 -7.83 -22.12 -20.13
CA LYS A 493 -6.81 -21.34 -20.83
C LYS A 493 -6.17 -20.37 -19.84
N THR A 494 -4.86 -20.14 -19.99
CA THR A 494 -4.16 -19.14 -19.18
C THR A 494 -4.77 -17.77 -19.40
N THR A 495 -5.19 -17.12 -18.31
CA THR A 495 -5.75 -15.77 -18.34
C THR A 495 -4.69 -14.76 -18.73
N ASN A 496 -5.10 -13.60 -19.26
CA ASN A 496 -4.15 -12.51 -19.54
C ASN A 496 -3.47 -12.00 -18.27
N PHE A 497 -4.09 -12.14 -17.08
CA PHE A 497 -3.45 -11.86 -15.79
C PHE A 497 -2.21 -12.73 -15.57
N ASP A 498 -2.40 -14.05 -15.57
CA ASP A 498 -1.30 -15.00 -15.35
C ASP A 498 -0.29 -14.96 -16.50
N LEU A 499 -0.77 -14.84 -17.74
CA LEU A 499 0.10 -14.77 -18.91
C LEU A 499 1.00 -13.53 -18.88
N ALA A 500 0.50 -12.38 -18.40
CA ALA A 500 1.30 -11.17 -18.29
C ALA A 500 2.44 -11.37 -17.28
N LEU A 501 2.15 -11.95 -16.12
CA LEU A 501 3.15 -12.26 -15.10
C LEU A 501 4.18 -13.29 -15.60
N VAL A 502 3.74 -14.36 -16.25
CA VAL A 502 4.62 -15.37 -16.85
C VAL A 502 5.55 -14.76 -17.92
N ARG A 503 4.99 -13.98 -18.85
CA ARG A 503 5.77 -13.35 -19.93
C ARG A 503 6.74 -12.33 -19.35
N TRP A 504 6.31 -11.54 -18.36
CA TRP A 504 7.17 -10.59 -17.63
C TRP A 504 8.33 -11.32 -16.97
N THR A 505 8.07 -12.41 -16.23
CA THR A 505 9.11 -13.16 -15.53
C THR A 505 10.16 -13.71 -16.47
N TYR A 506 9.78 -14.36 -17.58
CA TYR A 506 10.80 -14.90 -18.50
C TYR A 506 11.57 -13.80 -19.26
N ALA A 507 10.91 -12.69 -19.61
CA ALA A 507 11.58 -11.56 -20.25
C ALA A 507 12.63 -10.96 -19.31
N HIS A 508 12.26 -10.68 -18.06
CA HIS A 508 13.16 -10.06 -17.09
C HIS A 508 14.18 -11.05 -16.53
N ALA A 509 13.86 -12.34 -16.37
CA ALA A 509 14.86 -13.37 -16.06
C ALA A 509 15.97 -13.39 -17.13
N ALA A 510 15.61 -13.21 -18.41
CA ALA A 510 16.60 -13.13 -19.48
C ALA A 510 17.41 -11.83 -19.45
N GLU A 511 16.77 -10.69 -19.17
CA GLU A 511 17.42 -9.40 -19.01
C GLU A 511 18.45 -9.42 -17.87
N LEU A 512 18.01 -9.79 -16.66
CA LEU A 512 18.86 -9.83 -15.47
C LEU A 512 20.01 -10.83 -15.62
N ALA A 513 19.75 -11.99 -16.23
CA ALA A 513 20.80 -12.94 -16.57
C ALA A 513 21.83 -12.34 -17.52
N LEU A 514 21.43 -11.57 -18.53
CA LEU A 514 22.37 -10.90 -19.44
C LEU A 514 23.18 -9.82 -18.72
N GLU A 515 22.54 -9.03 -17.86
CA GLU A 515 23.18 -7.99 -17.06
C GLU A 515 24.28 -8.57 -16.15
N LEU A 516 24.06 -9.78 -15.62
CA LEU A 516 25.04 -10.53 -14.82
C LEU A 516 26.04 -11.34 -15.66
N GLY A 517 25.91 -11.35 -17.00
CA GLY A 517 26.78 -12.08 -17.91
C GLY A 517 26.43 -13.57 -18.11
N TYR A 518 25.31 -14.05 -17.56
CA TYR A 518 24.81 -15.43 -17.67
C TYR A 518 24.11 -15.70 -19.02
N LYS A 519 24.85 -15.54 -20.11
CA LYS A 519 24.34 -15.63 -21.51
C LYS A 519 23.58 -16.92 -21.85
N LYS A 520 24.00 -18.07 -21.27
CA LYS A 520 23.35 -19.37 -21.50
C LYS A 520 21.95 -19.41 -20.87
N GLU A 521 21.83 -18.99 -19.62
CA GLU A 521 20.55 -18.93 -18.90
C GLU A 521 19.61 -17.93 -19.57
N ALA A 522 20.11 -16.76 -19.97
CA ALA A 522 19.32 -15.79 -20.71
C ALA A 522 18.72 -16.35 -22.02
N ARG A 523 19.52 -17.12 -22.77
CA ARG A 523 19.04 -17.78 -24.00
C ARG A 523 17.98 -18.84 -23.69
N GLN A 524 18.15 -19.59 -22.60
CA GLN A 524 17.16 -20.56 -22.14
C GLN A 524 15.82 -19.89 -21.82
N TRP A 525 15.82 -18.79 -21.05
CA TRP A 525 14.59 -18.06 -20.71
C TRP A 525 13.89 -17.48 -21.94
N LYS A 526 14.66 -16.88 -22.87
CA LYS A 526 14.10 -16.42 -24.16
C LYS A 526 13.48 -17.55 -24.98
N ASN A 527 14.10 -18.73 -24.99
CA ASN A 527 13.57 -19.88 -25.72
C ASN A 527 12.30 -20.44 -25.09
N ILE A 528 12.17 -20.42 -23.76
CA ILE A 528 10.95 -20.84 -23.07
C ILE A 528 9.83 -19.82 -23.33
N LEU A 529 10.10 -18.51 -23.23
CA LEU A 529 9.14 -17.45 -23.50
C LEU A 529 8.46 -17.61 -24.87
N LYS A 530 9.23 -17.93 -25.93
CA LYS A 530 8.71 -18.16 -27.29
C LYS A 530 7.67 -19.29 -27.40
N LYS A 531 7.63 -20.20 -26.42
CA LYS A 531 6.68 -21.31 -26.38
C LYS A 531 5.35 -20.92 -25.75
N TRP A 532 5.26 -19.79 -25.05
CA TRP A 532 4.00 -19.27 -24.52
C TRP A 532 3.21 -18.53 -25.62
N PRO A 533 1.88 -18.46 -25.52
CA PRO A 533 1.05 -17.72 -26.46
C PRO A 533 1.21 -16.20 -26.28
N ASP A 534 0.76 -15.45 -27.27
CA ASP A 534 0.59 -14.00 -27.15
C ASP A 534 -0.72 -13.67 -26.41
N PHE A 535 -0.89 -12.40 -26.03
CA PHE A 535 -2.07 -11.96 -25.28
C PHE A 535 -3.36 -12.12 -26.08
N ALA A 536 -4.43 -12.50 -25.39
CA ALA A 536 -5.76 -12.53 -25.97
C ALA A 536 -6.30 -11.10 -26.15
N VAL A 537 -6.58 -10.72 -27.39
CA VAL A 537 -7.05 -9.38 -27.76
C VAL A 537 -8.15 -9.50 -28.81
N ASP A 538 -9.21 -8.72 -28.68
CA ASP A 538 -10.28 -8.62 -29.67
C ASP A 538 -10.66 -7.16 -30.00
N GLU A 539 -11.87 -6.93 -30.51
CA GLU A 539 -12.38 -5.60 -30.81
C GLU A 539 -12.59 -4.71 -29.57
N SER A 540 -12.76 -5.31 -28.39
CA SER A 540 -12.89 -4.64 -27.09
C SER A 540 -11.54 -4.35 -26.41
N GLY A 541 -10.44 -4.94 -26.90
CA GLY A 541 -9.11 -4.78 -26.33
C GLY A 541 -8.63 -6.05 -25.64
N LEU A 542 -7.94 -5.94 -24.51
CA LEU A 542 -7.47 -7.09 -23.73
C LEU A 542 -8.65 -7.88 -23.16
N MET A 543 -8.64 -9.19 -23.39
CA MET A 543 -9.65 -10.14 -22.91
C MET A 543 -9.24 -10.76 -21.56
N LEU A 544 -10.13 -11.52 -20.91
CA LEU A 544 -9.76 -12.36 -19.76
C LEU A 544 -8.97 -13.59 -20.21
N THR A 545 -9.47 -14.29 -21.22
CA THR A 545 -8.85 -15.43 -21.91
C THR A 545 -9.19 -15.36 -23.40
N PRO A 546 -8.62 -16.21 -24.29
CA PRO A 546 -9.03 -16.25 -25.69
C PRO A 546 -10.53 -16.51 -25.94
N ASP A 547 -11.26 -17.07 -24.97
CA ASP A 547 -12.69 -17.39 -25.12
C ASP A 547 -13.60 -16.57 -24.19
N ALA A 548 -13.04 -15.64 -23.40
CA ALA A 548 -13.79 -14.87 -22.42
C ALA A 548 -13.41 -13.39 -22.47
N GLN A 549 -14.37 -12.55 -22.82
CA GLN A 549 -14.27 -11.09 -22.82
C GLN A 549 -14.40 -10.52 -21.41
N PHE A 550 -14.02 -9.25 -21.23
CA PHE A 550 -14.38 -8.48 -20.04
C PHE A 550 -15.68 -7.71 -20.32
N ASP A 551 -16.82 -8.27 -19.93
CA ASP A 551 -18.15 -7.75 -20.28
C ASP A 551 -19.00 -7.31 -19.07
N GLN A 552 -18.44 -7.41 -17.86
CA GLN A 552 -19.11 -7.07 -16.61
C GLN A 552 -18.24 -6.19 -15.73
N SER A 553 -18.88 -5.25 -15.02
CA SER A 553 -18.18 -4.38 -14.08
C SER A 553 -17.57 -5.23 -12.98
N HIS A 554 -16.29 -5.00 -12.68
CA HIS A 554 -15.56 -5.71 -11.64
C HIS A 554 -14.47 -4.82 -11.05
N ARG A 555 -14.21 -4.98 -9.76
CA ARG A 555 -13.26 -4.14 -9.01
C ARG A 555 -11.79 -4.37 -9.38
N HIS A 556 -11.44 -5.56 -9.89
CA HIS A 556 -10.06 -5.86 -10.31
C HIS A 556 -9.85 -5.62 -11.80
N PHE A 557 -8.69 -5.04 -12.13
CA PHE A 557 -8.20 -4.86 -13.50
C PHE A 557 -7.10 -5.87 -13.86
N SER A 558 -7.20 -7.09 -13.35
CA SER A 558 -6.20 -8.15 -13.50
C SER A 558 -5.82 -8.45 -14.96
N HIS A 559 -6.76 -8.35 -15.90
CA HIS A 559 -6.49 -8.53 -17.33
C HIS A 559 -5.65 -7.39 -17.96
N LEU A 560 -5.46 -6.26 -17.26
CA LEU A 560 -4.66 -5.11 -17.69
C LEU A 560 -3.23 -5.12 -17.14
N MET A 561 -2.81 -6.16 -16.42
CA MET A 561 -1.46 -6.25 -15.84
C MET A 561 -0.34 -5.99 -16.86
N ALA A 562 -0.54 -6.41 -18.12
CA ALA A 562 0.40 -6.17 -19.21
C ALA A 562 0.60 -4.68 -19.54
N ILE A 563 -0.38 -3.82 -19.25
CA ILE A 563 -0.30 -2.36 -19.40
C ILE A 563 0.35 -1.77 -18.13
N HIS A 564 -0.35 -1.89 -17.00
CA HIS A 564 0.13 -1.40 -15.70
C HIS A 564 -0.08 -2.48 -14.63
N PRO A 565 0.95 -2.84 -13.85
CA PRO A 565 2.25 -2.15 -13.72
C PRO A 565 3.37 -2.70 -14.63
N LEU A 566 3.15 -3.75 -15.44
CA LEU A 566 4.25 -4.51 -16.04
C LEU A 566 4.88 -3.89 -17.31
N GLY A 567 4.20 -2.95 -18.00
CA GLY A 567 4.74 -2.27 -19.19
C GLY A 567 5.07 -3.19 -20.38
N LEU A 568 4.42 -4.37 -20.45
CA LEU A 568 4.57 -5.30 -21.57
C LEU A 568 3.85 -4.80 -22.83
N ILE A 569 2.72 -4.12 -22.67
CA ILE A 569 2.01 -3.36 -23.70
C ILE A 569 2.11 -1.90 -23.31
N ASP A 570 2.66 -1.07 -24.20
CA ASP A 570 2.94 0.32 -23.86
C ASP A 570 2.80 1.23 -25.08
N VAL A 571 2.26 2.44 -24.88
CA VAL A 571 2.06 3.43 -25.96
C VAL A 571 3.34 3.76 -26.71
N SER A 572 4.50 3.70 -26.06
CA SER A 572 5.81 3.96 -26.69
C SER A 572 6.24 2.87 -27.68
N LYS A 573 5.60 1.70 -27.68
CA LYS A 573 5.89 0.58 -28.59
C LYS A 573 5.18 0.70 -29.95
N GLY A 574 4.36 1.74 -30.13
CA GLY A 574 3.75 2.12 -31.41
C GLY A 574 2.24 1.96 -31.47
N GLU A 575 1.66 2.23 -32.64
CA GLU A 575 0.21 2.32 -32.85
C GLU A 575 -0.56 1.02 -32.56
N ALA A 576 0.09 -0.15 -32.70
CA ALA A 576 -0.55 -1.42 -32.38
C ALA A 576 -0.87 -1.53 -30.87
N ASP A 577 0.13 -1.32 -30.02
CA ASP A 577 -0.04 -1.34 -28.57
C ASP A 577 -0.97 -0.21 -28.10
N LYS A 578 -0.81 0.99 -28.65
CA LYS A 578 -1.71 2.12 -28.38
C LYS A 578 -3.17 1.76 -28.70
N GLY A 579 -3.42 1.12 -29.85
CA GLY A 579 -4.75 0.69 -30.25
C GLY A 579 -5.37 -0.34 -29.29
N ILE A 580 -4.56 -1.24 -28.71
CA ILE A 580 -5.00 -2.20 -27.69
C ILE A 580 -5.38 -1.45 -26.40
N ILE A 581 -4.51 -0.55 -25.93
CA ILE A 581 -4.74 0.25 -24.72
C ILE A 581 -6.01 1.08 -24.85
N ASP A 582 -6.18 1.82 -25.96
CA ASP A 582 -7.33 2.68 -26.20
C ASP A 582 -8.65 1.88 -26.23
N LYS A 583 -8.66 0.71 -26.87
CA LYS A 583 -9.83 -0.19 -26.86
C LYS A 583 -10.14 -0.69 -25.46
N THR A 584 -9.12 -1.16 -24.73
CA THR A 584 -9.27 -1.72 -23.38
C THR A 584 -9.81 -0.69 -22.39
N ILE A 585 -9.28 0.54 -22.40
CA ILE A 585 -9.78 1.64 -21.55
C ILE A 585 -11.23 1.99 -21.92
N ARG A 586 -11.55 2.12 -23.21
CA ARG A 586 -12.93 2.37 -23.63
C ARG A 586 -13.89 1.26 -23.21
N ASN A 587 -13.45 0.00 -23.22
CA ASN A 587 -14.27 -1.12 -22.76
C ASN A 587 -14.51 -1.04 -21.25
N LEU A 588 -13.49 -0.76 -20.44
CA LEU A 588 -13.65 -0.53 -19.00
C LEU A 588 -14.64 0.60 -18.69
N GLU A 589 -14.53 1.73 -19.38
CA GLU A 589 -15.43 2.87 -19.22
C GLU A 589 -16.87 2.55 -19.66
N LYS A 590 -17.03 1.81 -20.76
CA LYS A 590 -18.33 1.36 -21.27
C LYS A 590 -19.02 0.39 -20.31
N THR A 591 -18.26 -0.56 -19.76
CA THR A 591 -18.76 -1.54 -18.79
C THR A 591 -19.16 -0.88 -17.48
N GLY A 592 -18.50 0.23 -17.13
CA GLY A 592 -18.89 1.11 -16.03
C GLY A 592 -18.38 0.65 -14.66
N SER A 593 -18.61 1.50 -13.66
CA SER A 593 -18.01 1.38 -12.32
C SER A 593 -18.92 0.81 -11.23
N SER A 594 -20.07 0.22 -11.61
CA SER A 594 -21.08 -0.25 -10.65
C SER A 594 -20.55 -1.26 -9.63
N ALA A 595 -19.54 -2.06 -9.96
CA ALA A 595 -18.89 -3.00 -9.06
C ALA A 595 -17.42 -2.65 -8.78
N TRP A 596 -17.05 -1.37 -8.87
CA TRP A 596 -15.71 -0.89 -8.52
C TRP A 596 -15.60 -0.56 -7.04
N THR A 597 -14.38 -0.56 -6.52
CA THR A 597 -14.03 -0.07 -5.18
C THR A 597 -13.04 1.08 -5.30
N GLY A 598 -12.66 1.72 -4.19
CA GLY A 598 -11.76 2.88 -4.23
C GLY A 598 -10.43 2.60 -4.96
N TYR A 599 -9.76 1.49 -4.66
CA TYR A 599 -8.52 1.13 -5.37
C TYR A 599 -8.69 0.96 -6.88
N SER A 600 -9.89 0.63 -7.38
CA SER A 600 -10.15 0.55 -8.84
C SER A 600 -9.95 1.92 -9.49
N PHE A 601 -10.41 3.00 -8.86
CA PHE A 601 -10.25 4.36 -9.37
C PHE A 601 -8.78 4.81 -9.31
N SER A 602 -8.07 4.51 -8.22
CA SER A 602 -6.64 4.78 -8.11
C SER A 602 -5.82 4.04 -9.17
N TRP A 603 -6.10 2.76 -9.40
CA TRP A 603 -5.43 1.98 -10.44
C TRP A 603 -5.79 2.47 -11.85
N LEU A 604 -7.05 2.85 -12.10
CA LEU A 604 -7.44 3.50 -13.36
C LEU A 604 -6.64 4.77 -13.62
N GLY A 605 -6.38 5.58 -12.59
CA GLY A 605 -5.52 6.76 -12.68
C GLY A 605 -4.12 6.43 -13.21
N ASN A 606 -3.49 5.37 -12.68
CA ASN A 606 -2.19 4.89 -13.14
C ASN A 606 -2.24 4.37 -14.60
N ILE A 607 -3.28 3.60 -14.95
CA ILE A 607 -3.47 3.07 -16.31
C ILE A 607 -3.63 4.21 -17.33
N LYS A 608 -4.47 5.20 -17.02
CA LYS A 608 -4.68 6.38 -17.88
C LYS A 608 -3.43 7.25 -17.97
N ALA A 609 -2.66 7.37 -16.90
CA ALA A 609 -1.36 8.05 -16.94
C ALA A 609 -0.39 7.34 -17.90
N ARG A 610 -0.32 6.00 -17.87
CA ARG A 610 0.47 5.18 -18.83
C ARG A 610 -0.05 5.28 -20.27
N ALA A 611 -1.32 5.62 -20.47
CA ALA A 611 -1.91 5.90 -21.77
C ALA A 611 -1.71 7.35 -22.27
N PHE A 612 -1.00 8.19 -21.49
CA PHE A 612 -0.88 9.64 -21.72
C PHE A 612 -2.21 10.41 -21.69
N ASP A 613 -3.24 9.85 -21.05
CA ASP A 613 -4.55 10.49 -20.81
C ASP A 613 -4.55 11.24 -19.48
N GLY A 614 -3.98 12.45 -19.48
CA GLY A 614 -3.84 13.25 -18.26
C GLY A 614 -5.16 13.75 -17.67
N GLU A 615 -6.13 14.10 -18.51
CA GLU A 615 -7.47 14.54 -18.05
C GLU A 615 -8.22 13.38 -17.40
N GLY A 616 -8.20 12.20 -18.03
CA GLY A 616 -8.83 11.02 -17.47
C GLY A 616 -8.12 10.52 -16.20
N ALA A 617 -6.79 10.59 -16.13
CA ALA A 617 -6.04 10.24 -14.93
C ALA A 617 -6.41 11.14 -13.75
N ALA A 618 -6.38 12.47 -13.94
CA ALA A 618 -6.79 13.44 -12.93
C ALA A 618 -8.25 13.20 -12.47
N LYS A 619 -9.14 12.91 -13.42
CA LYS A 619 -10.55 12.61 -13.12
C LYS A 619 -10.70 11.34 -12.26
N ALA A 620 -10.03 10.24 -12.61
CA ALA A 620 -10.12 8.99 -11.87
C ALA A 620 -9.58 9.14 -10.44
N LEU A 621 -8.46 9.84 -10.28
CA LEU A 621 -7.88 10.15 -8.98
C LEU A 621 -8.78 11.09 -8.16
N THR A 622 -9.43 12.07 -8.81
CA THR A 622 -10.42 12.92 -8.14
C THR A 622 -11.61 12.10 -7.64
N ASP A 623 -12.15 11.21 -8.49
CA ASP A 623 -13.27 10.34 -8.10
C ASP A 623 -12.91 9.48 -6.86
N PHE A 624 -11.67 8.98 -6.76
CA PHE A 624 -11.15 8.35 -5.55
C PHE A 624 -11.16 9.30 -4.35
N ALA A 625 -10.49 10.44 -4.47
CA ALA A 625 -10.27 11.40 -3.38
C ALA A 625 -11.54 12.08 -2.87
N THR A 626 -12.63 12.10 -3.66
CA THR A 626 -13.91 12.70 -3.23
C THR A 626 -14.95 11.68 -2.82
N SER A 627 -14.78 10.40 -3.17
CA SER A 627 -15.85 9.39 -3.03
C SER A 627 -15.45 8.16 -2.22
N PHE A 628 -14.17 7.85 -2.11
CA PHE A 628 -13.68 6.61 -1.49
C PHE A 628 -12.68 6.85 -0.36
N VAL A 629 -12.61 8.07 0.15
CA VAL A 629 -11.79 8.42 1.32
C VAL A 629 -12.65 8.98 2.44
N LEU A 630 -12.32 8.59 3.67
CA LEU A 630 -12.90 9.10 4.90
C LEU A 630 -12.34 10.50 5.22
N PRO A 631 -12.94 11.25 6.17
CA PRO A 631 -12.45 12.59 6.53
C PRO A 631 -10.97 12.63 6.90
N ASN A 632 -10.43 11.58 7.52
CA ASN A 632 -9.00 11.42 7.85
C ASN A 632 -8.13 10.91 6.68
N SER A 633 -8.69 10.85 5.47
CA SER A 633 -8.07 10.38 4.23
C SER A 633 -7.92 8.84 4.12
N PHE A 634 -8.37 8.02 5.08
CA PHE A 634 -8.35 6.57 4.89
C PHE A 634 -9.23 6.13 3.73
N HIS A 635 -8.70 5.28 2.86
CA HIS A 635 -9.44 4.65 1.76
C HIS A 635 -10.46 3.66 2.30
N ALA A 636 -11.74 3.94 2.06
CA ALA A 636 -12.83 2.99 2.26
C ALA A 636 -13.18 2.33 0.92
N ASN A 637 -13.40 1.01 0.93
CA ASN A 637 -13.63 0.27 -0.31
C ASN A 637 -14.90 0.71 -1.05
N GLY A 638 -16.00 0.99 -0.34
CA GLY A 638 -17.27 1.44 -0.93
C GLY A 638 -17.40 2.97 -1.01
N ASP A 639 -18.29 3.44 -1.88
CA ASP A 639 -18.62 4.85 -2.09
C ASP A 639 -19.21 5.47 -0.80
N GLN A 640 -18.52 6.49 -0.27
CA GLN A 640 -18.87 7.26 0.92
C GLN A 640 -19.54 8.61 0.60
N SER A 641 -19.60 8.99 -0.68
CA SER A 641 -20.15 10.28 -1.13
C SER A 641 -21.64 10.24 -1.45
N GLY A 642 -22.17 9.04 -1.74
CA GLY A 642 -23.54 8.87 -2.25
C GLY A 642 -23.72 9.36 -3.69
N THR A 643 -22.63 9.58 -4.43
CA THR A 643 -22.67 10.03 -5.83
C THR A 643 -23.06 8.91 -6.81
N GLY A 644 -23.07 7.65 -6.35
CA GLY A 644 -23.44 6.49 -7.18
C GLY A 644 -22.31 6.02 -8.07
N LYS A 645 -21.05 6.28 -7.67
CA LYS A 645 -19.85 5.84 -8.41
C LYS A 645 -19.67 4.33 -8.34
N SER A 646 -20.18 3.70 -7.28
CA SER A 646 -20.23 2.27 -7.07
C SER A 646 -21.54 1.88 -6.41
N ASN A 647 -21.98 0.63 -6.62
CA ASN A 647 -23.06 0.03 -5.85
C ASN A 647 -22.59 -0.43 -4.47
N PHE A 648 -21.27 -0.56 -4.25
CA PHE A 648 -20.71 -0.86 -2.96
C PHE A 648 -20.66 0.38 -2.09
N THR A 649 -21.29 0.33 -0.92
CA THR A 649 -21.29 1.41 0.09
C THR A 649 -20.73 0.94 1.43
N TYR A 650 -20.13 -0.25 1.48
CA TYR A 650 -19.52 -0.79 2.69
C TYR A 650 -18.23 -0.03 3.03
N ARG A 651 -17.92 0.02 4.34
CA ARG A 651 -16.91 0.94 4.89
C ARG A 651 -15.58 0.36 5.41
N PRO A 652 -15.27 -0.96 5.46
CA PRO A 652 -13.91 -1.39 5.80
C PRO A 652 -12.86 -0.62 4.99
N PHE A 653 -11.90 -0.05 5.72
CA PHE A 653 -10.78 0.65 5.11
C PHE A 653 -9.60 -0.28 4.91
N THR A 654 -8.88 -0.01 3.82
CA THR A 654 -7.62 -0.66 3.47
C THR A 654 -6.67 0.39 2.88
N LEU A 655 -5.36 0.18 2.98
CA LEU A 655 -4.39 1.24 2.66
C LEU A 655 -3.91 1.26 1.20
N GLU A 656 -4.14 0.21 0.41
CA GLU A 656 -3.57 0.12 -0.94
C GLU A 656 -4.11 1.18 -1.90
N GLY A 657 -5.40 1.52 -1.82
CA GLY A 657 -6.03 2.52 -2.68
C GLY A 657 -5.43 3.91 -2.49
N ASN A 658 -5.06 4.22 -1.24
CA ASN A 658 -4.34 5.43 -0.86
C ASN A 658 -2.95 5.49 -1.52
N PHE A 659 -2.17 4.42 -1.42
CA PHE A 659 -0.81 4.40 -1.97
C PHE A 659 -0.79 4.33 -3.50
N ALA A 660 -1.75 3.63 -4.11
CA ALA A 660 -1.95 3.65 -5.56
C ALA A 660 -2.36 5.04 -6.08
N PHE A 661 -3.09 5.84 -5.30
CA PHE A 661 -3.37 7.23 -5.64
C PHE A 661 -2.08 8.04 -5.75
N ALA A 662 -1.19 7.91 -4.77
CA ALA A 662 0.10 8.62 -4.77
C ALA A 662 0.96 8.21 -5.97
N ALA A 663 1.00 6.92 -6.29
CA ALA A 663 1.67 6.42 -7.49
C ALA A 663 1.05 6.99 -8.78
N GLY A 664 -0.28 7.13 -8.84
CA GLY A 664 -0.97 7.71 -10.00
C GLY A 664 -0.56 9.15 -10.28
N ILE A 665 -0.44 9.98 -9.23
CA ILE A 665 0.11 11.33 -9.35
C ILE A 665 1.56 11.29 -9.83
N GLN A 666 2.39 10.38 -9.29
CA GLN A 666 3.78 10.25 -9.71
C GLN A 666 3.89 9.84 -11.19
N GLU A 667 3.07 8.89 -11.66
CA GLU A 667 2.98 8.44 -13.06
C GLU A 667 2.49 9.54 -14.01
N MET A 668 1.65 10.47 -13.56
CA MET A 668 1.26 11.66 -14.33
C MET A 668 2.45 12.62 -14.52
N LEU A 669 3.34 12.70 -13.53
CA LEU A 669 4.44 13.66 -13.47
C LEU A 669 5.76 13.13 -14.06
N LEU A 670 6.06 11.84 -13.92
CA LEU A 670 7.33 11.23 -14.33
C LEU A 670 7.14 9.74 -14.68
N GLN A 671 7.61 9.34 -15.86
CA GLN A 671 7.65 7.94 -16.30
C GLN A 671 9.05 7.56 -16.80
N SER A 672 9.50 6.35 -16.54
CA SER A 672 10.83 5.85 -16.97
C SER A 672 10.89 4.36 -17.31
N HIS A 673 9.78 3.62 -17.18
CA HIS A 673 9.71 2.16 -17.29
C HIS A 673 10.03 1.60 -18.67
N THR A 674 10.08 2.44 -19.70
CA THR A 674 10.38 2.05 -21.09
C THR A 674 11.86 2.24 -21.45
N GLY A 675 12.69 2.64 -20.48
CA GLY A 675 14.08 3.04 -20.69
C GLY A 675 14.25 4.44 -21.28
N THR A 676 13.15 5.19 -21.47
CA THR A 676 13.15 6.62 -21.79
C THR A 676 12.39 7.37 -20.70
N VAL A 677 12.98 8.45 -20.19
CA VAL A 677 12.35 9.32 -19.19
C VAL A 677 11.42 10.30 -19.89
N HIS A 678 10.17 10.34 -19.44
CA HIS A 678 9.15 11.30 -19.85
C HIS A 678 8.78 12.18 -18.65
N ILE A 679 8.80 13.49 -18.84
CA ILE A 679 8.45 14.49 -17.81
C ILE A 679 7.08 15.08 -18.16
N PHE A 680 6.17 15.09 -17.18
CA PHE A 680 4.76 15.41 -17.31
C PHE A 680 4.03 14.68 -18.46
N PRO A 681 4.21 13.34 -18.61
CA PRO A 681 3.62 12.59 -19.71
C PRO A 681 2.09 12.63 -19.74
N ALA A 682 1.44 12.79 -18.58
CA ALA A 682 -0.01 12.74 -18.46
C ALA A 682 -0.54 13.77 -17.45
N VAL A 683 -0.12 15.04 -17.59
CA VAL A 683 -0.76 16.15 -16.85
C VAL A 683 -1.90 16.75 -17.68
N PRO A 684 -3.03 17.13 -17.05
CA PRO A 684 -4.08 17.91 -17.70
C PRO A 684 -3.55 19.14 -18.43
N SER A 685 -4.18 19.46 -19.55
CA SER A 685 -3.77 20.58 -20.40
C SER A 685 -3.87 21.93 -19.68
N HIS A 686 -4.89 22.05 -18.82
CA HIS A 686 -5.18 23.24 -18.02
C HIS A 686 -4.24 23.42 -16.81
N TRP A 687 -3.35 22.45 -16.51
CA TRP A 687 -2.28 22.63 -15.52
C TRP A 687 -1.14 23.43 -16.15
N GLU A 688 -1.32 24.75 -16.16
CA GLU A 688 -0.35 25.69 -16.72
C GLU A 688 0.91 25.82 -15.86
N THR A 689 0.74 25.71 -14.54
CA THR A 689 1.83 25.76 -13.56
C THR A 689 1.82 24.49 -12.73
N VAL A 690 2.84 23.66 -12.90
CA VAL A 690 3.01 22.36 -12.23
C VAL A 690 4.49 22.06 -12.09
N GLY A 691 4.89 21.39 -11.01
CA GLY A 691 6.27 21.03 -10.76
C GLY A 691 6.44 19.89 -9.79
N PHE A 692 7.65 19.35 -9.76
CA PHE A 692 8.07 18.39 -8.74
C PHE A 692 9.57 18.50 -8.50
N ARG A 693 10.00 17.98 -7.36
CA ARG A 693 11.41 17.94 -6.98
C ARG A 693 11.82 16.53 -6.60
N LYS A 694 12.98 16.12 -7.12
CA LYS A 694 13.68 14.87 -6.80
C LYS A 694 12.81 13.61 -6.85
N LEU A 695 11.87 13.54 -7.79
CA LEU A 695 11.28 12.24 -8.12
C LEU A 695 12.36 11.36 -8.76
N ARG A 696 12.30 10.05 -8.52
CA ARG A 696 13.33 9.10 -8.94
C ARG A 696 12.91 8.36 -10.21
N THR A 697 13.85 8.03 -11.08
CA THR A 697 13.61 7.16 -12.23
C THR A 697 14.31 5.81 -12.08
N GLU A 698 13.92 4.84 -12.91
CA GLU A 698 14.82 3.73 -13.23
C GLU A 698 16.18 4.28 -13.72
N GLY A 699 17.28 3.63 -13.33
CA GLY A 699 18.64 4.13 -13.56
C GLY A 699 19.19 5.00 -12.42
N ALA A 700 18.44 5.19 -11.33
CA ALA A 700 18.86 5.98 -10.16
C ALA A 700 19.18 7.46 -10.47
N PHE A 701 18.32 8.09 -11.27
CA PHE A 701 18.35 9.54 -11.49
C PHE A 701 17.29 10.25 -10.67
N LEU A 702 17.65 11.37 -10.03
CA LEU A 702 16.71 12.25 -9.35
C LEU A 702 16.37 13.42 -10.27
N VAL A 703 15.10 13.55 -10.63
CA VAL A 703 14.59 14.56 -11.56
C VAL A 703 13.78 15.60 -10.79
N SER A 704 14.02 16.87 -11.07
CA SER A 704 13.16 17.98 -10.68
C SER A 704 12.78 18.74 -11.94
N ALA A 705 11.50 19.08 -12.11
CA ALA A 705 11.04 19.78 -13.28
C ALA A 705 9.95 20.79 -12.93
N LYS A 706 9.87 21.85 -13.75
CA LYS A 706 8.91 22.92 -13.55
C LYS A 706 8.34 23.37 -14.89
N LYS A 707 7.02 23.43 -14.96
CA LYS A 707 6.23 24.01 -16.04
C LYS A 707 5.52 25.27 -15.50
N GLU A 708 5.56 26.36 -16.25
CA GLU A 708 4.84 27.60 -15.95
C GLU A 708 4.21 28.17 -17.22
N ALA A 709 3.01 28.73 -17.11
CA ALA A 709 2.25 29.28 -18.24
C ALA A 709 2.19 28.29 -19.43
N GLY A 710 1.99 27.00 -19.14
CA GLY A 710 1.88 25.96 -20.17
C GLY A 710 3.22 25.47 -20.74
N GLN A 711 4.36 26.06 -20.37
CA GLN A 711 5.67 25.79 -20.97
C GLN A 711 6.65 25.18 -19.96
N MET A 712 7.42 24.18 -20.40
CA MET A 712 8.53 23.62 -19.62
C MET A 712 9.58 24.70 -19.38
N LYS A 713 9.92 25.03 -18.13
CA LYS A 713 10.89 26.09 -17.81
C LYS A 713 12.24 25.53 -17.44
N THR A 714 12.28 24.58 -16.50
CA THR A 714 13.52 24.01 -15.98
C THR A 714 13.41 22.51 -15.78
N VAL A 715 14.51 21.81 -16.03
CA VAL A 715 14.71 20.41 -15.67
C VAL A 715 16.09 20.29 -15.03
N LYS A 716 16.15 19.69 -13.85
CA LYS A 716 17.38 19.37 -13.14
C LYS A 716 17.44 17.88 -12.85
N ILE A 717 18.53 17.23 -13.22
CA ILE A 717 18.72 15.79 -13.07
C ILE A 717 20.03 15.54 -12.34
N THR A 718 20.00 14.77 -11.26
CA THR A 718 21.18 14.29 -10.54
C THR A 718 21.34 12.79 -10.78
N ALA A 719 22.52 12.36 -11.23
CA ALA A 719 22.82 10.94 -11.44
C ALA A 719 23.44 10.33 -10.19
N GLU A 720 22.71 9.51 -9.42
CA GLU A 720 23.28 8.94 -8.18
C GLU A 720 24.29 7.83 -8.43
N LYS A 721 24.07 7.03 -9.49
CA LYS A 721 24.93 5.91 -9.88
C LYS A 721 25.61 6.09 -11.23
N GLY A 722 25.43 7.25 -11.87
CA GLY A 722 25.88 7.48 -13.25
C GLY A 722 25.08 6.66 -14.27
N GLY A 723 25.66 6.46 -15.46
CA GLY A 723 25.06 5.67 -16.54
C GLY A 723 24.42 6.52 -17.64
N GLU A 724 23.82 5.85 -18.62
CA GLU A 724 23.09 6.49 -19.71
C GLU A 724 21.67 6.85 -19.28
N LEU A 725 21.34 8.14 -19.38
CA LEU A 725 19.98 8.65 -19.33
C LEU A 725 19.50 8.96 -20.74
N ARG A 726 18.30 8.46 -21.08
CA ARG A 726 17.56 8.84 -22.30
C ARG A 726 16.36 9.66 -21.88
N LEU A 727 16.34 10.94 -22.22
CA LEU A 727 15.25 11.87 -21.87
C LEU A 727 14.48 12.26 -23.12
N LYS A 728 13.16 11.99 -23.14
CA LYS A 728 12.27 12.56 -24.16
C LYS A 728 12.25 14.08 -23.98
N ASN A 729 12.56 14.82 -25.05
CA ASN A 729 12.67 16.28 -24.99
C ASN A 729 11.39 16.93 -24.45
N PRO A 730 11.45 17.56 -23.27
CA PRO A 730 10.27 18.14 -22.65
C PRO A 730 9.97 19.58 -23.12
N PHE A 731 10.86 20.18 -23.91
CA PHE A 731 10.82 21.61 -24.26
C PHE A 731 10.12 21.94 -25.59
N LYS A 732 9.75 20.93 -26.39
CA LYS A 732 9.17 21.08 -27.75
C LYS A 732 10.04 21.86 -28.75
N THR A 733 11.27 22.20 -28.38
CA THR A 733 12.31 22.83 -29.22
C THR A 733 13.67 22.22 -28.88
N LYS A 734 14.63 22.33 -29.79
CA LYS A 734 16.04 21.99 -29.55
C LYS A 734 16.86 23.19 -29.08
N ASP A 735 16.30 24.39 -29.20
CA ASP A 735 16.89 25.62 -28.67
C ASP A 735 16.67 25.67 -27.16
N ILE A 736 17.57 25.02 -26.43
CA ILE A 736 17.59 25.00 -24.96
C ILE A 736 18.99 25.34 -24.44
N ASN A 737 19.04 25.91 -23.23
CA ASN A 737 20.28 26.05 -22.49
C ASN A 737 20.64 24.71 -21.84
N ILE A 738 21.88 24.27 -22.04
CA ILE A 738 22.46 23.09 -21.40
C ILE A 738 23.61 23.55 -20.53
N HIS A 739 23.51 23.40 -19.21
CA HIS A 739 24.55 23.85 -18.29
C HIS A 739 25.51 22.70 -17.94
N GLY A 740 26.80 22.94 -18.16
CA GLY A 740 27.90 22.12 -17.62
C GLY A 740 28.17 20.77 -18.29
N ASN A 741 27.32 20.27 -19.19
CA ASN A 741 27.42 18.90 -19.71
C ASN A 741 27.27 18.81 -21.24
N LYS A 742 27.91 17.82 -21.85
CA LYS A 742 27.70 17.48 -23.27
C LYS A 742 26.57 16.46 -23.40
N LEU A 743 25.59 16.77 -24.24
CA LEU A 743 24.48 15.87 -24.59
C LEU A 743 24.58 15.46 -26.05
N LYS A 744 24.05 14.27 -26.37
CA LYS A 744 23.82 13.84 -27.74
C LYS A 744 22.33 13.87 -28.04
N TRP A 745 21.96 14.41 -29.19
CA TRP A 745 20.60 14.30 -29.71
C TRP A 745 20.48 13.06 -30.57
N GLN A 746 19.44 12.28 -30.33
CA GLN A 746 18.95 11.24 -31.22
C GLN A 746 17.47 11.55 -31.50
N ASP A 747 17.18 12.11 -32.67
CA ASP A 747 15.87 12.67 -33.03
C ASP A 747 15.38 13.69 -31.98
N ASP A 748 14.39 13.32 -31.17
CA ASP A 748 13.80 14.14 -30.11
C ASP A 748 14.12 13.59 -28.69
N ILE A 749 15.16 12.76 -28.59
CA ILE A 749 15.69 12.20 -27.36
C ILE A 749 17.04 12.84 -27.04
N LEU A 750 17.21 13.32 -25.82
CA LEU A 750 18.49 13.73 -25.26
C LEU A 750 19.15 12.54 -24.57
N ILE A 751 20.39 12.25 -24.95
CA ILE A 751 21.19 11.18 -24.37
C ILE A 751 22.31 11.82 -23.56
N TRP A 752 22.32 11.51 -22.27
CA TRP A 752 23.35 11.94 -21.33
C TRP A 752 24.06 10.70 -20.76
N ASN A 753 25.37 10.62 -20.94
CA ASN A 753 26.20 9.63 -20.27
C ASN A 753 26.85 10.31 -19.08
N SER A 754 26.52 9.86 -17.87
CA SER A 754 26.86 10.53 -16.63
C SER A 754 27.75 9.68 -15.73
N ASN A 755 28.53 10.34 -14.87
CA ASN A 755 29.19 9.73 -13.72
C ASN A 755 28.36 9.94 -12.44
N PRO A 756 28.55 9.11 -11.40
CA PRO A 756 27.93 9.33 -10.10
C PRO A 756 28.18 10.74 -9.56
N GLY A 757 27.11 11.41 -9.12
CA GLY A 757 27.12 12.76 -8.56
C GLY A 757 27.03 13.90 -9.58
N GLU A 758 27.10 13.63 -10.89
CA GLU A 758 26.94 14.67 -11.90
C GLU A 758 25.51 15.21 -11.93
N ILE A 759 25.39 16.49 -12.31
CA ILE A 759 24.13 17.23 -12.37
C ILE A 759 23.96 17.80 -13.78
N LEU A 760 22.83 17.52 -14.41
CA LEU A 760 22.39 18.12 -15.66
C LEU A 760 21.29 19.15 -15.38
N GLU A 761 21.47 20.37 -15.87
CA GLU A 761 20.45 21.43 -15.81
C GLU A 761 20.11 21.90 -17.23
N LEU A 762 18.82 21.88 -17.54
CA LEU A 762 18.23 22.30 -18.80
C LEU A 762 17.22 23.43 -18.55
N SER A 763 17.21 24.43 -19.43
CA SER A 763 16.19 25.47 -19.41
C SER A 763 15.85 25.98 -20.81
N LEU A 764 14.65 26.54 -21.00
CA LEU A 764 14.34 27.27 -22.24
C LEU A 764 15.24 28.51 -22.39
N TYR A 765 15.59 28.88 -23.62
CA TYR A 765 16.08 30.24 -23.89
C TYR A 765 15.00 31.26 -23.49
N LYS A 766 15.44 32.35 -22.86
CA LYS A 766 14.56 33.47 -22.51
C LYS A 766 14.11 34.24 -23.75
#